data_AF-A0A3P3E902-F1
#
_entry.id   AF-A0A3P3E902-F1
#
_cell.length_a   1.000
_cell.length_b   1.000
_cell.length_c   1.000
_cell.angle_alpha   90.00
_cell.angle_beta   90.00
_cell.angle_gamma   90.00
#
_symmetry.space_group_name_H-M   'P 1'
#
loop_
_entity.id
_entity.type
_entity.pdbx_description
1 polymer ?
#
loop_
_entity_poly.entity_id
_entity_poly.type
_entity_poly.pdbx_seq_one_letter_code
_entity_poly.pdbx_strand_id
1 'polypeptide(L)'
;MIVYNTTATTGANGLQEGLAVWKNGQWISADETPYFHTNSTLVGNSTLANSGATGANSVAVGPNALASGANTVAAGLGATAATPNSVALGANANASNGGLVAIGPGARSLAQNTIAIGGTATTRLGIAIGFASTSAGNGAVAIGDATTSNAFSTVALGQSAVATNDYAISMGRLANASNVRATSLGANSAASGIAATALGSMSAATGNYATATGGRVYLLNGAPLDSTYTPNAGFATAFDSFVDTQATGILATANGSGARATADRSLALGALSQASQAGAVALGADSVSDRVIAPTTGTIPAGSSLIEYNTTDRTLLGAVSVGNATSYRQITNVADGTQAQDAVTIRQLSSALQSFAVTPAKYFHANSSAADSLAIGTESVAVGPQTVVNGNNGVGIGNGAVVQQSAPGGIAIGQGATSHMADSIALGTQSSAAAVQGVAIGAGTSVTQAGGVALGAGSVASTAAGVAGYVPPTATDSQRLAIGATTSTLAAVSVGDAANGQFRQITGVAAGAADSDAVNVSQLRAVQGTVAVIDQSTVKYDTNADGTTNYNSVTMGGANSTSPVAIHNVANGVAPNDAVNVNQLNSAVGGINNRINALDDKVNANTKMLSGGIAASAAMAVVTPVEPGRYHVSGAVAGYNGQAGIGFNLLKRSENGQTTLHAGVGWGSGGSKAIVRVGFGFSFD
;
A
#
# COMPACT_ATOMS: atom_id res chain seq x y z
N MET A 1 -123.97 51.86 -2.03
CA MET A 1 -124.41 52.68 -0.89
C MET A 1 -123.31 52.60 0.15
N ILE A 2 -122.60 53.71 0.40
CA ILE A 2 -121.60 53.80 1.47
C ILE A 2 -122.34 54.38 2.67
N VAL A 3 -122.36 53.66 3.79
CA VAL A 3 -123.03 54.09 5.02
C VAL A 3 -121.99 54.18 6.11
N TYR A 4 -121.91 55.34 6.75
CA TYR A 4 -121.12 55.52 7.95
C TYR A 4 -122.06 55.39 9.15
N ASN A 5 -121.90 54.32 9.95
CA ASN A 5 -122.71 54.13 11.15
C ASN A 5 -122.07 54.90 12.29
N THR A 6 -122.75 55.94 12.82
CA THR A 6 -122.22 56.93 13.78
C THR A 6 -122.62 56.66 15.23
N THR A 7 -123.22 55.51 15.53
CA THR A 7 -123.72 55.22 16.88
C THR A 7 -123.25 53.86 17.38
N ALA A 8 -122.50 53.88 18.48
CA ALA A 8 -121.86 52.74 19.16
C ALA A 8 -122.82 51.68 19.75
N THR A 9 -124.11 51.72 19.43
CA THR A 9 -125.09 50.73 19.89
C THR A 9 -125.67 49.99 18.68
N THR A 10 -125.39 48.70 18.63
CA THR A 10 -125.80 47.73 17.60
C THR A 10 -127.30 47.77 17.30
N GLY A 11 -127.70 48.59 16.33
CA GLY A 11 -129.09 48.74 15.91
C GLY A 11 -129.37 48.11 14.54
N ALA A 12 -130.28 47.12 14.54
CA ALA A 12 -131.06 46.52 13.44
C ALA A 12 -130.37 45.95 12.17
N ASN A 13 -129.20 46.45 11.78
CA ASN A 13 -128.51 46.02 10.54
C ASN A 13 -127.22 45.22 10.82
N GLY A 14 -126.90 44.93 12.09
CA GLY A 14 -125.71 44.18 12.50
C GLY A 14 -124.38 44.90 12.29
N LEU A 15 -124.40 46.18 11.90
CA LEU A 15 -123.20 46.96 11.55
C LEU A 15 -122.58 47.60 12.80
N GLN A 16 -121.27 47.44 12.97
CA GLN A 16 -120.47 48.17 13.96
C GLN A 16 -120.23 49.63 13.51
N GLU A 17 -119.80 50.50 14.42
CA GLU A 17 -119.48 51.91 14.12
C GLU A 17 -118.31 51.95 13.10
N GLY A 18 -118.50 52.63 11.97
CA GLY A 18 -117.52 52.62 10.88
C GLY A 18 -118.12 52.76 9.48
N LEU A 19 -117.24 52.90 8.49
CA LEU A 19 -117.62 53.03 7.08
C LEU A 19 -117.88 51.64 6.49
N ALA A 20 -119.05 51.38 5.91
CA ALA A 20 -119.40 50.11 5.28
C ALA A 20 -119.94 50.31 3.86
N VAL A 21 -119.65 49.36 2.96
CA VAL A 21 -120.09 49.35 1.55
C VAL A 21 -120.95 48.12 1.29
N TRP A 22 -122.14 48.32 0.72
CA TRP A 22 -123.02 47.24 0.28
C TRP A 22 -122.54 46.65 -1.06
N LYS A 23 -122.17 45.36 -1.07
CA LYS A 23 -121.71 44.63 -2.28
C LYS A 23 -122.22 43.18 -2.26
N ASN A 24 -122.74 42.69 -3.39
CA ASN A 24 -123.29 41.33 -3.54
C ASN A 24 -124.34 40.90 -2.49
N GLY A 25 -125.19 41.83 -2.04
CA GLY A 25 -126.29 41.53 -1.12
C GLY A 25 -125.90 41.46 0.37
N GLN A 26 -124.68 41.86 0.72
CA GLN A 26 -124.22 41.96 2.11
C GLN A 26 -123.49 43.29 2.35
N TRP A 27 -123.53 43.77 3.59
CA TRP A 27 -122.75 44.93 4.04
C TRP A 27 -121.33 44.46 4.36
N ILE A 28 -120.34 45.04 3.69
CA ILE A 28 -118.92 44.74 3.89
C ILE A 28 -118.29 45.97 4.52
N SER A 29 -117.40 45.82 5.51
CA SER A 29 -116.66 46.97 6.05
C SER A 29 -115.84 47.62 4.94
N ALA A 30 -115.91 48.95 4.81
CA ALA A 30 -115.13 49.70 3.83
C ALA A 30 -113.63 49.70 4.17
N ASP A 31 -113.27 49.25 5.38
CA ASP A 31 -111.89 49.05 5.82
C ASP A 31 -111.26 47.76 5.28
N GLU A 32 -112.01 46.96 4.51
CA GLU A 32 -111.43 45.83 3.78
C GLU A 32 -110.60 46.33 2.58
N THR A 33 -109.35 46.71 2.85
CA THR A 33 -108.31 46.71 1.82
C THR A 33 -108.11 45.25 1.36
N PRO A 34 -108.51 44.85 0.14
CA PRO A 34 -108.58 43.43 -0.26
C PRO A 34 -107.22 42.70 -0.29
N TYR A 35 -106.13 43.46 -0.21
CA TYR A 35 -104.76 42.96 -0.22
C TYR A 35 -104.09 43.00 1.16
N PHE A 36 -104.75 43.53 2.20
CA PHE A 36 -104.23 43.55 3.58
C PHE A 36 -105.29 43.00 4.55
N HIS A 37 -105.06 41.78 5.03
CA HIS A 37 -105.85 41.15 6.10
C HIS A 37 -104.96 40.93 7.31
N THR A 38 -105.41 41.32 8.51
CA THR A 38 -104.73 40.98 9.77
C THR A 38 -105.54 39.90 10.49
N ASN A 39 -104.91 38.79 10.86
CA ASN A 39 -105.54 37.68 11.57
C ASN A 39 -105.10 37.72 13.04
N SER A 40 -105.90 38.37 13.89
CA SER A 40 -105.68 38.44 15.33
C SER A 40 -106.46 37.31 16.02
N THR A 41 -105.80 36.54 16.88
CA THR A 41 -106.46 35.55 17.75
C THR A 41 -107.08 36.16 19.01
N LEU A 42 -106.89 37.47 19.22
CA LEU A 42 -107.50 38.23 20.31
C LEU A 42 -108.85 38.80 19.82
N VAL A 43 -109.93 38.42 20.51
CA VAL A 43 -111.30 38.89 20.23
C VAL A 43 -111.52 40.20 21.01
N GLY A 44 -111.80 41.29 20.30
CA GLY A 44 -111.81 42.65 20.86
C GLY A 44 -110.50 43.39 20.60
N ASN A 45 -110.50 44.73 20.63
CA ASN A 45 -109.30 45.55 20.48
C ASN A 45 -108.18 44.96 21.38
N SER A 46 -107.06 44.58 20.78
CA SER A 46 -105.92 43.97 21.48
C SER A 46 -105.61 44.72 22.78
N THR A 47 -105.36 44.03 23.89
CA THR A 47 -104.87 44.69 25.13
C THR A 47 -103.41 45.14 25.02
N LEU A 48 -102.66 44.62 24.04
CA LEU A 48 -101.36 45.14 23.64
C LEU A 48 -101.57 46.43 22.84
N ALA A 49 -100.67 47.40 22.99
CA ALA A 49 -100.79 48.67 22.28
C ALA A 49 -100.84 48.46 20.75
N ASN A 50 -101.56 49.36 20.08
CA ASN A 50 -101.65 49.38 18.62
C ASN A 50 -100.28 49.59 17.97
N SER A 51 -100.18 49.31 16.67
CA SER A 51 -99.00 49.71 15.90
C SER A 51 -98.84 51.24 15.93
N GLY A 52 -97.59 51.70 16.01
CA GLY A 52 -97.21 53.10 16.05
C GLY A 52 -96.31 53.47 14.87
N ALA A 53 -96.91 53.89 13.75
CA ALA A 53 -96.20 54.51 12.63
C ALA A 53 -96.03 56.01 12.89
N THR A 54 -95.18 56.39 13.86
CA THR A 54 -95.03 57.78 14.31
C THR A 54 -94.01 58.58 13.49
N GLY A 55 -93.15 57.91 12.72
CA GLY A 55 -92.21 58.57 11.82
C GLY A 55 -92.85 58.99 10.50
N ALA A 56 -92.33 60.06 9.87
CA ALA A 56 -92.80 60.51 8.56
C ALA A 56 -92.61 59.41 7.50
N ASN A 57 -93.62 59.15 6.67
CA ASN A 57 -93.62 58.09 5.64
C ASN A 57 -93.28 56.68 6.17
N SER A 58 -93.61 56.38 7.42
CA SER A 58 -93.32 55.09 8.04
C SER A 58 -94.46 54.07 7.86
N VAL A 59 -94.14 52.79 8.01
CA VAL A 59 -95.09 51.66 7.96
C VAL A 59 -94.95 50.84 9.24
N ALA A 60 -96.03 50.67 10.00
CA ALA A 60 -96.06 49.82 11.19
C ALA A 60 -97.20 48.79 11.12
N VAL A 61 -96.86 47.49 11.13
CA VAL A 61 -97.81 46.38 10.96
C VAL A 61 -97.64 45.35 12.09
N GLY A 62 -98.69 45.13 12.89
CA GLY A 62 -98.71 44.14 13.99
C GLY A 62 -98.78 44.77 15.40
N PRO A 63 -99.16 44.00 16.44
CA PRO A 63 -99.31 44.55 17.79
C PRO A 63 -97.98 45.06 18.34
N ASN A 64 -97.97 46.22 19.02
CA ASN A 64 -96.77 46.90 19.53
C ASN A 64 -95.67 47.19 18.47
N ALA A 65 -95.94 47.07 17.16
CA ALA A 65 -94.95 47.43 16.15
C ALA A 65 -94.72 48.94 16.15
N LEU A 66 -93.48 49.41 16.27
CA LEU A 66 -93.11 50.82 16.39
C LEU A 66 -92.18 51.24 15.25
N ALA A 67 -92.69 52.00 14.29
CA ALA A 67 -91.93 52.61 13.21
C ALA A 67 -91.78 54.12 13.49
N SER A 68 -90.80 54.49 14.33
CA SER A 68 -90.64 55.85 14.82
C SER A 68 -89.64 56.70 14.03
N GLY A 69 -88.79 56.08 13.19
CA GLY A 69 -87.89 56.79 12.28
C GLY A 69 -88.61 57.24 11.00
N ALA A 70 -88.06 58.23 10.28
CA ALA A 70 -88.58 58.61 8.96
C ALA A 70 -88.30 57.53 7.90
N ASN A 71 -89.24 57.27 6.99
CA ASN A 71 -89.16 56.28 5.90
C ASN A 71 -88.87 54.84 6.38
N THR A 72 -89.33 54.46 7.58
CA THR A 72 -89.05 53.14 8.17
C THR A 72 -90.16 52.12 7.94
N VAL A 73 -89.83 50.83 8.04
CA VAL A 73 -90.80 49.72 8.04
C VAL A 73 -90.63 48.88 9.30
N ALA A 74 -91.65 48.79 10.15
CA ALA A 74 -91.72 47.86 11.28
C ALA A 74 -92.89 46.88 11.08
N ALA A 75 -92.63 45.58 10.95
CA ALA A 75 -93.66 44.58 10.70
C ALA A 75 -93.46 43.33 11.57
N GLY A 76 -94.39 43.05 12.48
CA GLY A 76 -94.36 41.92 13.43
C GLY A 76 -94.66 42.35 14.87
N LEU A 77 -95.06 41.40 15.72
CA LEU A 77 -95.33 41.64 17.14
C LEU A 77 -94.12 42.28 17.83
N GLY A 78 -94.24 43.52 18.32
CA GLY A 78 -93.16 44.23 19.01
C GLY A 78 -91.96 44.63 18.13
N ALA A 79 -92.09 44.57 16.79
CA ALA A 79 -91.02 45.01 15.89
C ALA A 79 -90.75 46.52 16.03
N THR A 80 -89.50 46.95 16.14
CA THR A 80 -89.12 48.35 16.35
C THR A 80 -88.14 48.82 15.28
N ALA A 81 -88.53 49.81 14.48
CA ALA A 81 -87.68 50.51 13.51
C ALA A 81 -87.60 52.01 13.88
N ALA A 82 -86.55 52.39 14.60
CA ALA A 82 -86.42 53.74 15.17
C ALA A 82 -85.44 54.66 14.40
N THR A 83 -84.55 54.07 13.60
CA THR A 83 -83.56 54.82 12.81
C THR A 83 -84.16 55.22 11.45
N PRO A 84 -83.93 56.43 10.91
CA PRO A 84 -84.40 56.78 9.57
C PRO A 84 -83.95 55.77 8.50
N ASN A 85 -84.86 55.43 7.58
CA ASN A 85 -84.69 54.45 6.49
C ASN A 85 -84.46 53.00 6.94
N SER A 86 -84.72 52.66 8.21
CA SER A 86 -84.55 51.31 8.74
C SER A 86 -85.74 50.38 8.50
N VAL A 87 -85.47 49.08 8.49
CA VAL A 87 -86.42 47.98 8.32
C VAL A 87 -86.29 46.99 9.49
N ALA A 88 -87.38 46.78 10.22
CA ALA A 88 -87.53 45.75 11.24
C ALA A 88 -88.68 44.81 10.87
N LEU A 89 -88.39 43.55 10.52
CA LEU A 89 -89.40 42.58 10.09
C LEU A 89 -89.26 41.28 10.90
N GLY A 90 -90.29 40.91 11.67
CA GLY A 90 -90.31 39.74 12.55
C GLY A 90 -90.68 40.10 13.99
N ALA A 91 -91.18 39.12 14.75
CA ALA A 91 -91.55 39.35 16.14
C ALA A 91 -90.34 39.81 16.97
N ASN A 92 -90.43 40.96 17.64
CA ASN A 92 -89.38 41.61 18.41
C ASN A 92 -88.10 41.94 17.61
N ALA A 93 -88.19 42.02 16.27
CA ALA A 93 -87.09 42.54 15.45
C ALA A 93 -86.81 44.00 15.82
N ASN A 94 -85.55 44.38 15.98
CA ASN A 94 -85.17 45.70 16.50
C ASN A 94 -84.06 46.32 15.64
N ALA A 95 -84.42 47.32 14.85
CA ALA A 95 -83.52 48.22 14.14
C ALA A 95 -83.55 49.61 14.81
N SER A 96 -82.76 49.78 15.86
CA SER A 96 -82.68 51.02 16.65
C SER A 96 -81.24 51.49 16.80
N ASN A 97 -81.04 52.65 17.42
CA ASN A 97 -79.71 53.19 17.75
C ASN A 97 -78.76 53.36 16.55
N GLY A 98 -79.29 53.57 15.33
CA GLY A 98 -78.51 53.66 14.10
C GLY A 98 -78.58 52.41 13.19
N GLY A 99 -79.19 51.32 13.67
CA GLY A 99 -79.40 50.10 12.89
C GLY A 99 -80.28 50.30 11.67
N LEU A 100 -79.96 49.64 10.55
CA LEU A 100 -80.69 49.79 9.27
C LEU A 100 -81.59 48.60 8.96
N VAL A 101 -81.14 47.36 9.19
CA VAL A 101 -81.91 46.16 8.80
C VAL A 101 -81.91 45.15 9.94
N ALA A 102 -83.09 44.79 10.44
CA ALA A 102 -83.31 43.70 11.38
C ALA A 102 -84.46 42.81 10.86
N ILE A 103 -84.13 41.66 10.26
CA ILE A 103 -85.12 40.76 9.64
C ILE A 103 -85.04 39.39 10.30
N GLY A 104 -86.11 38.93 10.94
CA GLY A 104 -86.20 37.67 11.67
C GLY A 104 -86.70 37.86 13.11
N PRO A 105 -87.30 36.82 13.72
CA PRO A 105 -87.78 36.91 15.09
C PRO A 105 -86.61 37.16 16.07
N GLY A 106 -86.69 38.25 16.83
CA GLY A 106 -85.66 38.67 17.77
C GLY A 106 -84.35 39.16 17.13
N ALA A 107 -84.32 39.44 15.81
CA ALA A 107 -83.15 40.03 15.16
C ALA A 107 -82.86 41.44 15.70
N ARG A 108 -81.59 41.79 15.91
CA ARG A 108 -81.16 43.02 16.60
C ARG A 108 -80.04 43.72 15.82
N SER A 109 -80.38 44.84 15.19
CA SER A 109 -79.45 45.78 14.58
C SER A 109 -79.31 46.99 15.51
N LEU A 110 -78.19 47.05 16.23
CA LEU A 110 -78.05 47.87 17.45
C LEU A 110 -77.14 49.09 17.33
N ALA A 111 -76.47 49.32 16.20
CA ALA A 111 -75.76 50.57 15.93
C ALA A 111 -75.68 50.90 14.43
N GLN A 112 -75.01 52.01 14.11
CA GLN A 112 -75.00 52.65 12.78
C GLN A 112 -74.69 51.70 11.62
N ASN A 113 -75.49 51.77 10.55
CA ASN A 113 -75.25 51.12 9.26
C ASN A 113 -75.13 49.60 9.29
N THR A 114 -75.89 48.94 10.17
CA THR A 114 -75.80 47.48 10.36
C THR A 114 -76.95 46.68 9.77
N ILE A 115 -76.67 45.39 9.52
CA ILE A 115 -77.60 44.42 8.94
C ILE A 115 -77.63 43.16 9.81
N ALA A 116 -78.77 42.85 10.42
CA ALA A 116 -79.08 41.59 11.10
C ALA A 116 -80.21 40.86 10.35
N ILE A 117 -79.95 39.66 9.85
CA ILE A 117 -80.94 38.84 9.14
C ILE A 117 -80.88 37.41 9.69
N GLY A 118 -81.96 36.91 10.28
CA GLY A 118 -82.06 35.60 10.91
C GLY A 118 -82.66 35.68 12.31
N GLY A 119 -83.25 34.58 12.79
CA GLY A 119 -83.77 34.52 14.15
C GLY A 119 -82.66 34.79 15.17
N THR A 120 -82.91 35.69 16.12
CA THR A 120 -81.95 36.15 17.15
C THR A 120 -80.59 36.63 16.64
N ALA A 121 -80.44 36.93 15.34
CA ALA A 121 -79.21 37.49 14.77
C ALA A 121 -78.94 38.86 15.39
N THR A 122 -77.72 39.11 15.87
CA THR A 122 -77.37 40.34 16.57
C THR A 122 -76.15 40.99 15.93
N THR A 123 -76.26 42.27 15.57
CA THR A 123 -75.15 43.07 15.05
C THR A 123 -75.07 44.41 15.76
N ARG A 124 -73.85 44.90 15.95
CA ARG A 124 -73.58 46.25 16.49
C ARG A 124 -72.94 47.17 15.46
N LEU A 125 -71.89 46.75 14.76
CA LEU A 125 -71.17 47.60 13.78
C LEU A 125 -70.77 46.82 12.51
N GLY A 126 -71.57 45.83 12.12
CA GLY A 126 -71.26 45.01 10.96
C GLY A 126 -72.48 44.28 10.38
N ILE A 127 -72.23 43.10 9.81
CA ILE A 127 -73.22 42.26 9.14
C ILE A 127 -73.35 40.94 9.90
N ALA A 128 -74.56 40.58 10.32
CA ALA A 128 -74.92 39.29 10.92
C ALA A 128 -76.05 38.65 10.10
N ILE A 129 -75.78 37.54 9.42
CA ILE A 129 -76.76 36.83 8.58
C ILE A 129 -76.77 35.35 8.96
N GLY A 130 -77.88 34.84 9.49
CA GLY A 130 -78.04 33.47 9.97
C GLY A 130 -78.67 33.43 11.36
N PHE A 131 -79.33 32.31 11.70
CA PHE A 131 -79.90 32.12 13.03
C PHE A 131 -78.80 32.19 14.10
N ALA A 132 -79.03 32.96 15.17
CA ALA A 132 -78.07 33.21 16.26
C ALA A 132 -76.68 33.71 15.82
N SER A 133 -76.54 34.29 14.62
CA SER A 133 -75.30 34.93 14.18
C SER A 133 -75.03 36.20 14.97
N THR A 134 -73.77 36.43 15.34
CA THR A 134 -73.34 37.58 16.14
C THR A 134 -72.19 38.33 15.48
N SER A 135 -72.39 39.62 15.20
CA SER A 135 -71.36 40.54 14.71
C SER A 135 -71.20 41.74 15.65
N ALA A 136 -70.23 41.70 16.57
CA ALA A 136 -70.06 42.72 17.61
C ALA A 136 -68.97 43.78 17.30
N GLY A 137 -68.04 43.43 16.42
CA GLY A 137 -66.92 44.27 16.02
C GLY A 137 -67.23 45.28 14.94
N ASN A 138 -66.39 46.31 14.80
CA ASN A 138 -66.51 47.30 13.72
C ASN A 138 -66.00 46.70 12.41
N GLY A 139 -66.83 46.70 11.35
CA GLY A 139 -66.52 46.07 10.07
C GLY A 139 -66.59 44.54 10.12
N ALA A 140 -67.14 43.96 11.19
CA ALA A 140 -67.23 42.52 11.36
C ALA A 140 -68.33 41.90 10.48
N VAL A 141 -68.03 40.77 9.85
CA VAL A 141 -68.98 40.00 9.04
C VAL A 141 -69.16 38.63 9.68
N ALA A 142 -70.40 38.26 10.00
CA ALA A 142 -70.80 36.96 10.54
C ALA A 142 -71.93 36.40 9.65
N ILE A 143 -71.64 35.38 8.85
CA ILE A 143 -72.59 34.80 7.91
C ILE A 143 -72.65 33.28 8.09
N GLY A 144 -73.78 32.76 8.55
CA GLY A 144 -74.02 31.37 8.87
C GLY A 144 -74.69 31.19 10.23
N ASP A 145 -75.33 30.04 10.43
CA ASP A 145 -75.93 29.66 11.71
C ASP A 145 -74.90 29.67 12.85
N ALA A 146 -75.24 30.30 13.97
CA ALA A 146 -74.40 30.43 15.16
C ALA A 146 -72.97 30.95 14.92
N THR A 147 -72.76 31.78 13.88
CA THR A 147 -71.46 32.42 13.62
C THR A 147 -71.14 33.51 14.62
N THR A 148 -69.85 33.69 14.93
CA THR A 148 -69.37 34.70 15.88
C THR A 148 -68.23 35.51 15.28
N SER A 149 -68.43 36.81 15.12
CA SER A 149 -67.44 37.77 14.59
C SER A 149 -67.39 39.00 15.53
N ASN A 150 -66.49 38.99 16.51
CA ASN A 150 -66.59 39.88 17.67
C ASN A 150 -65.61 41.07 17.69
N ALA A 151 -64.59 41.06 16.84
CA ALA A 151 -63.47 42.00 16.91
C ALA A 151 -63.35 42.89 15.66
N PHE A 152 -62.36 43.78 15.61
CA PHE A 152 -62.25 44.75 14.53
C PHE A 152 -61.94 44.08 13.19
N SER A 153 -62.74 44.39 12.15
CA SER A 153 -62.57 43.93 10.77
C SER A 153 -62.42 42.40 10.64
N THR A 154 -63.22 41.63 11.39
CA THR A 154 -63.23 40.16 11.33
C THR A 154 -64.23 39.60 10.33
N VAL A 155 -63.95 38.41 9.80
CA VAL A 155 -64.87 37.68 8.91
C VAL A 155 -65.09 36.27 9.46
N ALA A 156 -66.32 35.89 9.73
CA ALA A 156 -66.75 34.54 10.10
C ALA A 156 -67.82 34.07 9.11
N LEU A 157 -67.52 33.03 8.31
CA LEU A 157 -68.42 32.49 7.30
C LEU A 157 -68.57 30.96 7.46
N GLY A 158 -69.81 30.48 7.58
CA GLY A 158 -70.13 29.05 7.73
C GLY A 158 -70.61 28.69 9.13
N GLN A 159 -71.39 27.61 9.26
CA GLN A 159 -72.02 27.23 10.55
C GLN A 159 -71.00 27.18 11.69
N SER A 160 -71.27 27.93 12.76
CA SER A 160 -70.44 28.00 13.97
C SER A 160 -68.99 28.41 13.71
N ALA A 161 -68.71 29.14 12.63
CA ALA A 161 -67.41 29.76 12.41
C ALA A 161 -67.17 30.88 13.43
N VAL A 162 -65.96 30.94 13.96
CA VAL A 162 -65.56 31.86 15.03
C VAL A 162 -64.35 32.69 14.59
N ALA A 163 -64.49 34.01 14.63
CA ALA A 163 -63.43 35.00 14.44
C ALA A 163 -63.49 36.04 15.57
N THR A 164 -62.63 35.91 16.58
CA THR A 164 -62.78 36.64 17.87
C THR A 164 -61.75 37.72 18.13
N ASN A 165 -60.77 37.90 17.24
CA ASN A 165 -59.67 38.85 17.42
C ASN A 165 -59.43 39.66 16.15
N ASP A 166 -58.80 40.83 16.28
CA ASP A 166 -58.71 41.82 15.20
C ASP A 166 -58.11 41.24 13.92
N TYR A 167 -58.73 41.57 12.78
CA TYR A 167 -58.34 41.12 11.44
C TYR A 167 -58.38 39.59 11.24
N ALA A 168 -59.03 38.84 12.12
CA ALA A 168 -59.17 37.39 11.98
C ALA A 168 -60.18 37.02 10.88
N ILE A 169 -59.85 35.99 10.10
CA ILE A 169 -60.71 35.44 9.05
C ILE A 169 -60.95 33.96 9.36
N SER A 170 -62.21 33.58 9.52
CA SER A 170 -62.66 32.22 9.75
C SER A 170 -63.71 31.83 8.73
N MET A 171 -63.45 30.78 7.94
CA MET A 171 -64.29 30.36 6.84
C MET A 171 -64.41 28.83 6.81
N GLY A 172 -65.62 28.30 6.98
CA GLY A 172 -65.93 26.87 7.04
C GLY A 172 -66.70 26.49 8.29
N ARG A 173 -67.40 25.36 8.25
CA ARG A 173 -68.14 24.84 9.42
C ARG A 173 -67.17 24.59 10.57
N LEU A 174 -67.41 25.20 11.74
CA LEU A 174 -66.57 25.11 12.94
C LEU A 174 -65.12 25.61 12.73
N ALA A 175 -64.86 26.43 11.71
CA ALA A 175 -63.55 27.07 11.57
C ALA A 175 -63.32 28.05 12.74
N ASN A 176 -62.09 28.11 13.26
CA ASN A 176 -61.77 28.91 14.44
C ASN A 176 -60.50 29.74 14.23
N ALA A 177 -60.68 31.03 13.97
CA ALA A 177 -59.61 32.02 13.97
C ALA A 177 -59.67 32.83 15.28
N SER A 178 -58.93 32.37 16.28
CA SER A 178 -59.03 32.85 17.68
C SER A 178 -57.93 33.81 18.09
N ASN A 179 -57.11 34.33 17.16
CA ASN A 179 -56.04 35.27 17.46
C ASN A 179 -55.94 36.40 16.43
N VAL A 180 -55.16 37.44 16.74
CA VAL A 180 -55.00 38.64 15.90
C VAL A 180 -54.39 38.25 14.56
N ARG A 181 -55.00 38.68 13.46
CA ARG A 181 -54.61 38.35 12.07
C ARG A 181 -54.60 36.85 11.75
N ALA A 182 -55.25 36.03 12.57
CA ALA A 182 -55.35 34.59 12.31
C ALA A 182 -56.27 34.31 11.12
N THR A 183 -55.91 33.37 10.25
CA THR A 183 -56.71 32.95 9.11
C THR A 183 -56.97 31.45 9.20
N SER A 184 -58.24 31.06 9.31
CA SER A 184 -58.69 29.68 9.39
C SER A 184 -59.68 29.40 8.26
N LEU A 185 -59.29 28.60 7.27
CA LEU A 185 -60.12 28.27 6.10
C LEU A 185 -60.23 26.75 5.95
N GLY A 186 -61.41 26.20 6.17
CA GLY A 186 -61.69 24.75 6.12
C GLY A 186 -62.55 24.29 7.30
N ALA A 187 -63.31 23.22 7.12
CA ALA A 187 -64.16 22.70 8.20
C ALA A 187 -63.29 22.22 9.38
N ASN A 188 -63.61 22.66 10.59
CA ASN A 188 -62.84 22.38 11.82
C ASN A 188 -61.36 22.80 11.72
N SER A 189 -61.00 23.73 10.83
CA SER A 189 -59.66 24.34 10.86
C SER A 189 -59.50 25.22 12.10
N ALA A 190 -58.28 25.35 12.62
CA ALA A 190 -57.99 26.17 13.79
C ALA A 190 -56.70 26.98 13.59
N ALA A 191 -56.83 28.31 13.58
CA ALA A 191 -55.71 29.24 13.65
C ALA A 191 -55.76 29.99 14.99
N SER A 192 -54.93 29.55 15.95
CA SER A 192 -54.90 30.10 17.32
C SER A 192 -53.61 30.83 17.69
N GLY A 193 -52.58 30.76 16.85
CA GLY A 193 -51.39 31.60 16.96
C GLY A 193 -51.60 33.01 16.37
N ILE A 194 -50.84 34.00 16.84
CA ILE A 194 -50.83 35.35 16.26
C ILE A 194 -50.41 35.26 14.80
N ALA A 195 -51.17 35.87 13.88
CA ALA A 195 -50.93 35.82 12.44
C ALA A 195 -50.73 34.40 11.88
N ALA A 196 -51.32 33.39 12.53
CA ALA A 196 -51.26 32.01 12.07
C ALA A 196 -52.24 31.75 10.93
N THR A 197 -51.89 30.84 10.02
CA THR A 197 -52.72 30.47 8.87
C THR A 197 -52.97 28.96 8.87
N ALA A 198 -54.22 28.54 9.04
CA ALA A 198 -54.68 27.16 8.92
C ALA A 198 -55.59 27.02 7.68
N LEU A 199 -55.16 26.23 6.70
CA LEU A 199 -55.88 25.99 5.45
C LEU A 199 -56.10 24.48 5.24
N GLY A 200 -57.37 24.08 5.13
CA GLY A 200 -57.84 22.72 4.90
C GLY A 200 -58.53 22.11 6.13
N SER A 201 -59.32 21.07 5.89
CA SER A 201 -60.18 20.46 6.92
C SER A 201 -59.33 19.85 8.04
N MET A 202 -59.64 20.21 9.29
CA MET A 202 -58.90 19.79 10.51
C MET A 202 -57.44 20.26 10.58
N SER A 203 -57.01 21.23 9.75
CA SER A 203 -55.65 21.81 9.89
C SER A 203 -55.57 22.69 11.14
N ALA A 204 -54.44 22.67 11.83
CA ALA A 204 -54.21 23.48 13.04
C ALA A 204 -52.88 24.24 12.97
N ALA A 205 -52.96 25.57 12.99
CA ALA A 205 -51.83 26.47 13.12
C ALA A 205 -51.90 27.17 14.49
N THR A 206 -51.22 26.60 15.48
CA THR A 206 -51.28 27.06 16.87
C THR A 206 -50.06 27.86 17.30
N GLY A 207 -48.94 27.72 16.58
CA GLY A 207 -47.75 28.55 16.80
C GLY A 207 -47.94 29.97 16.26
N ASN A 208 -47.29 30.95 16.89
CA ASN A 208 -47.27 32.32 16.35
C ASN A 208 -46.57 32.35 15.00
N TYR A 209 -47.17 33.02 14.01
CA TYR A 209 -46.71 33.07 12.61
C TYR A 209 -46.64 31.69 11.93
N ALA A 210 -47.29 30.67 12.50
CA ALA A 210 -47.26 29.33 11.94
C ALA A 210 -48.21 29.19 10.74
N THR A 211 -47.84 28.32 9.80
CA THR A 211 -48.65 28.03 8.62
C THR A 211 -48.89 26.52 8.52
N ALA A 212 -50.16 26.12 8.58
CA ALA A 212 -50.60 24.74 8.39
C ALA A 212 -51.49 24.67 7.14
N THR A 213 -51.02 24.05 6.07
CA THR A 213 -51.80 23.87 4.83
C THR A 213 -51.91 22.39 4.48
N GLY A 214 -53.11 21.83 4.51
CA GLY A 214 -53.38 20.41 4.31
C GLY A 214 -54.62 19.98 5.08
N GLY A 215 -54.92 18.68 5.10
CA GLY A 215 -56.03 18.15 5.88
C GLY A 215 -55.67 16.90 6.67
N ARG A 216 -56.66 16.41 7.41
CA ARG A 216 -56.59 15.11 8.08
C ARG A 216 -56.29 13.98 7.10
N VAL A 217 -55.37 13.11 7.48
CA VAL A 217 -55.18 11.79 6.87
C VAL A 217 -55.71 10.74 7.84
N TYR A 218 -56.47 9.77 7.31
CA TYR A 218 -56.89 8.58 8.03
C TYR A 218 -55.90 7.45 7.76
N LEU A 219 -55.45 6.78 8.83
CA LEU A 219 -54.47 5.72 8.73
C LEU A 219 -55.11 4.37 9.03
N LEU A 220 -54.75 3.36 8.24
CA LEU A 220 -55.05 1.96 8.48
C LEU A 220 -53.72 1.19 8.53
N ASN A 221 -53.44 0.54 9.66
CA ASN A 221 -52.16 -0.14 9.91
C ASN A 221 -50.93 0.78 9.68
N GLY A 222 -51.05 2.06 10.04
CA GLY A 222 -49.96 3.05 9.92
C GLY A 222 -49.75 3.62 8.51
N ALA A 223 -50.53 3.22 7.50
CA ALA A 223 -50.43 3.76 6.14
C ALA A 223 -51.64 4.64 5.77
N PRO A 224 -51.46 5.67 4.93
CA PRO A 224 -52.58 6.41 4.35
C PRO A 224 -53.54 5.48 3.62
N LEU A 225 -54.84 5.64 3.86
CA LEU A 225 -55.87 4.99 3.03
C LEU A 225 -55.85 5.61 1.62
N ASP A 226 -55.60 4.78 0.60
CA ASP A 226 -55.81 5.16 -0.79
C ASP A 226 -57.31 5.34 -1.08
N SER A 227 -57.62 6.37 -1.85
CA SER A 227 -58.94 6.80 -2.30
C SER A 227 -59.78 5.74 -3.04
N THR A 228 -59.20 4.58 -3.36
CA THR A 228 -59.90 3.43 -3.96
C THR A 228 -60.55 2.50 -2.94
N TYR A 229 -60.30 2.70 -1.63
CA TYR A 229 -61.05 2.00 -0.59
C TYR A 229 -62.48 2.53 -0.50
N THR A 230 -63.35 1.99 -1.35
CA THR A 230 -64.80 2.10 -1.17
C THR A 230 -65.20 1.05 -0.12
N PRO A 231 -65.68 1.45 1.08
CA PRO A 231 -66.22 0.48 2.02
C PRO A 231 -67.52 -0.07 1.43
N ASN A 232 -67.42 -1.18 0.72
CA ASN A 232 -68.57 -2.03 0.44
C ASN A 232 -68.98 -2.65 1.79
N ALA A 233 -70.11 -2.21 2.32
CA ALA A 233 -70.62 -2.39 3.67
C ALA A 233 -70.09 -1.38 4.71
N GLY A 234 -71.03 -0.51 5.14
CA GLY A 234 -71.06 0.36 6.31
C GLY A 234 -69.75 0.72 7.00
N PHE A 235 -69.40 2.01 6.99
CA PHE A 235 -68.49 2.71 7.92
C PHE A 235 -67.77 1.77 8.91
N ALA A 236 -66.81 0.98 8.40
CA ALA A 236 -66.13 -0.01 9.19
C ALA A 236 -65.27 0.71 10.21
N THR A 237 -65.45 0.35 11.47
CA THR A 237 -64.75 0.79 12.68
C THR A 237 -63.25 0.44 12.71
N ALA A 238 -62.63 0.23 11.54
CA ALA A 238 -61.24 -0.14 11.38
C ALA A 238 -60.39 1.09 11.01
N PHE A 239 -60.43 2.14 11.82
CA PHE A 239 -59.40 3.18 11.82
C PHE A 239 -58.59 3.02 13.11
N ASP A 240 -57.26 2.91 13.00
CA ASP A 240 -56.39 2.86 14.18
C ASP A 240 -56.01 4.28 14.63
N SER A 241 -55.80 5.19 13.67
CA SER A 241 -55.42 6.57 13.98
C SER A 241 -55.71 7.56 12.85
N PHE A 242 -55.64 8.85 13.19
CA PHE A 242 -55.71 9.96 12.25
C PHE A 242 -54.58 10.94 12.51
N VAL A 243 -54.20 11.68 11.48
CA VAL A 243 -53.11 12.66 11.54
C VAL A 243 -53.57 13.96 10.89
N ASP A 244 -53.72 14.99 11.70
CA ASP A 244 -54.01 16.35 11.23
C ASP A 244 -52.74 17.08 10.81
N THR A 245 -52.87 17.99 9.83
CA THR A 245 -51.81 18.93 9.51
C THR A 245 -51.66 19.92 10.65
N GLN A 246 -50.47 19.97 11.26
CA GLN A 246 -50.22 20.75 12.47
C GLN A 246 -48.94 21.56 12.36
N ALA A 247 -49.05 22.88 12.53
CA ALA A 247 -47.92 23.78 12.72
C ALA A 247 -48.02 24.41 14.11
N THR A 248 -47.34 23.82 15.10
CA THR A 248 -47.46 24.22 16.51
C THR A 248 -46.29 25.04 17.03
N GLY A 249 -45.12 24.94 16.40
CA GLY A 249 -43.96 25.76 16.76
C GLY A 249 -44.09 27.21 16.26
N ILE A 250 -43.39 28.14 16.91
CA ILE A 250 -43.31 29.53 16.44
C ILE A 250 -42.60 29.53 15.09
N LEU A 251 -43.16 30.23 14.09
CA LEU A 251 -42.65 30.26 12.70
C LEU A 251 -42.59 28.85 12.04
N ALA A 252 -43.34 27.87 12.54
CA ALA A 252 -43.38 26.54 11.95
C ALA A 252 -44.23 26.51 10.68
N THR A 253 -43.83 25.70 9.70
CA THR A 253 -44.58 25.51 8.45
C THR A 253 -44.84 24.02 8.24
N ALA A 254 -46.11 23.62 8.24
CA ALA A 254 -46.56 22.29 7.89
C ALA A 254 -47.39 22.34 6.61
N ASN A 255 -46.84 21.82 5.51
CA ASN A 255 -47.47 21.84 4.20
C ASN A 255 -47.61 20.40 3.66
N GLY A 256 -48.84 19.92 3.57
CA GLY A 256 -49.21 18.57 3.18
C GLY A 256 -50.24 17.97 4.15
N SER A 257 -51.07 17.04 3.66
CA SER A 257 -52.05 16.36 4.51
C SER A 257 -51.35 15.54 5.59
N GLY A 258 -51.71 15.78 6.86
CA GLY A 258 -51.07 15.17 8.01
C GLY A 258 -49.61 15.59 8.26
N ALA A 259 -49.09 16.62 7.59
CA ALA A 259 -47.75 17.16 7.87
C ALA A 259 -47.69 17.78 9.28
N ARG A 260 -46.60 17.59 10.01
CA ARG A 260 -46.44 18.08 11.38
C ARG A 260 -45.11 18.82 11.58
N ALA A 261 -45.19 20.12 11.78
CA ALA A 261 -44.07 20.97 12.15
C ALA A 261 -44.27 21.45 13.60
N THR A 262 -43.76 20.69 14.57
CA THR A 262 -44.14 20.86 15.98
C THR A 262 -43.18 21.72 16.80
N ALA A 263 -41.95 21.93 16.32
CA ALA A 263 -40.94 22.74 16.99
C ALA A 263 -40.74 24.10 16.33
N ASP A 264 -40.11 25.03 17.04
CA ASP A 264 -39.86 26.38 16.54
C ASP A 264 -39.01 26.38 15.27
N ARG A 265 -39.40 27.21 14.31
CA ARG A 265 -38.74 27.36 12.99
C ARG A 265 -38.60 26.04 12.22
N SER A 266 -39.44 25.05 12.51
CA SER A 266 -39.44 23.76 11.80
C SER A 266 -40.23 23.83 10.50
N LEU A 267 -39.83 23.02 9.51
CA LEU A 267 -40.49 22.89 8.22
C LEU A 267 -40.80 21.42 7.94
N ALA A 268 -42.08 21.09 7.77
CA ALA A 268 -42.55 19.80 7.31
C ALA A 268 -43.26 19.98 5.96
N LEU A 269 -42.64 19.51 4.87
CA LEU A 269 -43.13 19.66 3.51
C LEU A 269 -43.37 18.29 2.86
N GLY A 270 -44.64 17.96 2.62
CA GLY A 270 -45.11 16.67 2.08
C GLY A 270 -46.13 16.02 3.01
N ALA A 271 -47.00 15.17 2.45
CA ALA A 271 -47.97 14.42 3.24
C ALA A 271 -47.28 13.57 4.31
N LEU A 272 -47.80 13.58 5.54
CA LEU A 272 -47.23 12.87 6.69
C LEU A 272 -45.75 13.19 7.02
N SER A 273 -45.18 14.26 6.47
CA SER A 273 -43.84 14.72 6.86
C SER A 273 -43.85 15.25 8.30
N GLN A 274 -42.77 15.04 9.04
CA GLN A 274 -42.68 15.40 10.46
C GLN A 274 -41.35 16.07 10.78
N ALA A 275 -41.39 17.28 11.33
CA ALA A 275 -40.24 18.01 11.83
C ALA A 275 -40.47 18.39 13.31
N SER A 276 -39.76 17.71 14.21
CA SER A 276 -40.03 17.76 15.66
C SER A 276 -38.94 18.44 16.48
N GLN A 277 -37.82 18.83 15.87
CA GLN A 277 -36.72 19.55 16.52
C GLN A 277 -36.64 21.01 16.05
N ALA A 278 -36.10 21.89 16.89
CA ALA A 278 -35.98 23.31 16.54
C ALA A 278 -35.09 23.50 15.29
N GLY A 279 -35.61 24.24 14.30
CA GLY A 279 -34.95 24.45 13.01
C GLY A 279 -34.85 23.21 12.11
N ALA A 280 -35.53 22.11 12.45
CA ALA A 280 -35.53 20.90 11.65
C ALA A 280 -36.34 21.06 10.35
N VAL A 281 -35.89 20.38 9.30
CA VAL A 281 -36.53 20.41 7.99
C VAL A 281 -36.77 18.97 7.53
N ALA A 282 -38.04 18.61 7.27
CA ALA A 282 -38.45 17.35 6.66
C ALA A 282 -38.99 17.61 5.26
N LEU A 283 -38.35 17.04 4.23
CA LEU A 283 -38.68 17.28 2.82
C LEU A 283 -39.16 16.00 2.13
N GLY A 284 -40.35 16.04 1.56
CA GLY A 284 -41.00 14.91 0.90
C GLY A 284 -42.00 14.19 1.81
N ALA A 285 -42.92 13.44 1.18
CA ALA A 285 -43.91 12.64 1.91
C ALA A 285 -43.21 11.64 2.85
N ASP A 286 -43.77 11.44 4.05
CA ASP A 286 -43.28 10.51 5.07
C ASP A 286 -41.85 10.79 5.59
N SER A 287 -41.26 11.94 5.24
CA SER A 287 -39.95 12.33 5.76
C SER A 287 -40.04 12.74 7.23
N VAL A 288 -39.11 12.27 8.05
CA VAL A 288 -39.06 12.54 9.50
C VAL A 288 -37.71 13.18 9.82
N SER A 289 -37.74 14.39 10.37
CA SER A 289 -36.60 15.10 10.93
C SER A 289 -36.80 15.31 12.43
N ASP A 290 -36.36 14.32 13.20
CA ASP A 290 -36.46 14.23 14.66
C ASP A 290 -35.09 14.15 15.36
N ARG A 291 -34.01 14.17 14.58
CA ARG A 291 -32.65 14.05 15.11
C ARG A 291 -32.26 15.29 15.90
N VAL A 292 -31.90 15.07 17.17
CA VAL A 292 -31.31 16.10 18.04
C VAL A 292 -30.01 16.63 17.41
N ILE A 293 -29.71 17.91 17.64
CA ILE A 293 -28.45 18.54 17.22
C ILE A 293 -27.28 17.74 17.78
N ALA A 294 -26.29 17.44 16.93
CA ALA A 294 -25.13 16.64 17.32
C ALA A 294 -24.32 17.35 18.42
N PRO A 295 -23.63 16.60 19.31
CA PRO A 295 -22.66 17.16 20.24
C PRO A 295 -21.58 17.98 19.53
N THR A 296 -20.89 18.84 20.30
CA THR A 296 -19.84 19.73 19.79
C THR A 296 -18.68 18.98 19.11
N THR A 297 -18.32 17.80 19.62
CA THR A 297 -17.32 16.91 19.03
C THR A 297 -17.70 15.45 19.27
N GLY A 298 -17.17 14.53 18.45
CA GLY A 298 -17.33 13.10 18.66
C GLY A 298 -16.67 12.27 17.57
N THR A 299 -16.93 10.96 17.56
CA THR A 299 -16.36 10.02 16.59
C THR A 299 -17.44 9.18 15.92
N ILE A 300 -17.23 8.88 14.64
CA ILE A 300 -18.01 7.93 13.84
C ILE A 300 -17.12 6.69 13.60
N PRO A 301 -17.53 5.49 14.05
CA PRO A 301 -16.80 4.26 13.76
C PRO A 301 -16.77 3.96 12.24
N ALA A 302 -15.60 3.60 11.72
CA ALA A 302 -15.39 3.20 10.32
C ALA A 302 -14.46 1.98 10.26
N GLY A 303 -15.03 0.78 10.45
CA GLY A 303 -14.26 -0.45 10.58
C GLY A 303 -13.38 -0.43 11.84
N SER A 304 -12.07 -0.59 11.67
CA SER A 304 -11.07 -0.46 12.75
C SER A 304 -10.61 0.99 13.00
N SER A 305 -11.08 1.95 12.20
CA SER A 305 -10.70 3.37 12.30
C SER A 305 -11.83 4.22 12.87
N LEU A 306 -11.49 5.39 13.41
CA LEU A 306 -12.45 6.39 13.90
C LEU A 306 -12.39 7.64 13.02
N ILE A 307 -13.56 8.16 12.62
CA ILE A 307 -13.69 9.45 11.94
C ILE A 307 -14.13 10.48 12.98
N GLU A 308 -13.28 11.43 13.30
CA GLU A 308 -13.62 12.53 14.21
C GLU A 308 -14.51 13.56 13.52
N TYR A 309 -15.49 14.12 14.25
CA TYR A 309 -16.23 15.29 13.83
C TYR A 309 -16.15 16.39 14.89
N ASN A 310 -16.14 17.64 14.43
CA ASN A 310 -16.13 18.85 15.25
C ASN A 310 -17.06 19.88 14.61
N THR A 311 -18.06 20.33 15.37
CA THR A 311 -19.06 21.32 14.93
C THR A 311 -18.86 22.68 15.61
N THR A 312 -17.67 23.00 16.15
CA THR A 312 -17.38 24.30 16.80
C THR A 312 -17.16 25.43 15.81
N ASP A 313 -16.87 25.11 14.56
CA ASP A 313 -16.57 26.10 13.53
C ASP A 313 -17.79 26.98 13.21
N ARG A 314 -19.01 26.45 13.40
CA ARG A 314 -20.28 27.16 13.15
C ARG A 314 -21.39 26.68 14.08
N THR A 315 -22.47 27.46 14.19
CA THR A 315 -23.67 27.03 14.92
C THR A 315 -24.40 25.93 14.13
N LEU A 316 -24.52 24.75 14.71
CA LEU A 316 -25.31 23.67 14.12
C LEU A 316 -26.80 23.92 14.36
N LEU A 317 -27.57 23.96 13.27
CA LEU A 317 -29.04 24.06 13.31
C LEU A 317 -29.66 22.65 13.18
N GLY A 318 -30.98 22.54 13.35
CA GLY A 318 -31.72 21.28 13.20
C GLY A 318 -31.41 20.54 11.90
N ALA A 319 -31.70 19.24 11.87
CA ALA A 319 -31.36 18.39 10.73
C ALA A 319 -32.29 18.62 9.53
N VAL A 320 -31.74 18.47 8.33
CA VAL A 320 -32.53 18.30 7.10
C VAL A 320 -32.66 16.79 6.83
N SER A 321 -33.89 16.29 6.76
CA SER A 321 -34.19 14.91 6.43
C SER A 321 -35.01 14.82 5.15
N VAL A 322 -34.63 13.90 4.27
CA VAL A 322 -35.33 13.57 3.02
C VAL A 322 -35.95 12.16 3.06
N GLY A 323 -35.99 11.54 4.23
CA GLY A 323 -36.48 10.17 4.43
C GLY A 323 -36.87 9.95 5.89
N ASN A 324 -36.86 8.71 6.33
CA ASN A 324 -37.21 8.32 7.69
C ASN A 324 -36.31 7.15 8.16
N ALA A 325 -36.64 6.55 9.31
CA ALA A 325 -35.84 5.48 9.92
C ALA A 325 -35.69 4.23 9.03
N THR A 326 -36.60 3.97 8.09
CA THR A 326 -36.61 2.76 7.26
C THR A 326 -36.40 3.05 5.77
N SER A 327 -36.40 4.30 5.34
CA SER A 327 -36.39 4.67 3.94
C SER A 327 -35.59 5.94 3.70
N TYR A 328 -34.73 5.92 2.69
CA TYR A 328 -33.94 7.06 2.25
C TYR A 328 -34.38 7.51 0.86
N ARG A 329 -34.06 8.77 0.52
CA ARG A 329 -34.13 9.26 -0.85
C ARG A 329 -32.72 9.58 -1.33
N GLN A 330 -32.45 9.27 -2.59
CA GLN A 330 -31.25 9.76 -3.23
C GLN A 330 -31.37 11.27 -3.43
N ILE A 331 -30.32 12.00 -3.08
CA ILE A 331 -30.19 13.42 -3.42
C ILE A 331 -29.36 13.49 -4.69
N THR A 332 -30.01 13.72 -5.82
CA THR A 332 -29.37 13.77 -7.15
C THR A 332 -29.17 15.21 -7.60
N ASN A 333 -28.32 15.41 -8.62
CA ASN A 333 -27.96 16.74 -9.14
C ASN A 333 -27.30 17.67 -8.11
N VAL A 334 -26.54 17.08 -7.17
CA VAL A 334 -25.71 17.81 -6.21
C VAL A 334 -24.38 18.15 -6.89
N ALA A 335 -24.03 19.44 -6.93
CA ALA A 335 -22.72 19.88 -7.40
C ALA A 335 -21.63 19.39 -6.44
N ASP A 336 -20.40 19.28 -6.94
CA ASP A 336 -19.27 18.91 -6.08
C ASP A 336 -19.03 19.94 -4.98
N GLY A 337 -18.76 19.43 -3.78
CA GLY A 337 -18.41 20.25 -2.64
C GLY A 337 -17.07 20.95 -2.85
N THR A 338 -17.04 22.25 -2.57
CA THR A 338 -15.83 23.08 -2.63
C THR A 338 -15.46 23.68 -1.28
N GLN A 339 -16.37 23.58 -0.31
CA GLN A 339 -16.17 23.96 1.08
C GLN A 339 -16.23 22.72 1.99
N ALA A 340 -15.71 22.85 3.22
CA ALA A 340 -15.62 21.74 4.17
C ALA A 340 -16.99 21.20 4.63
N GLN A 341 -18.08 21.96 4.48
CA GLN A 341 -19.43 21.60 4.91
C GLN A 341 -20.34 21.18 3.74
N ASP A 342 -19.83 21.20 2.51
CA ASP A 342 -20.61 20.79 1.35
C ASP A 342 -20.79 19.27 1.31
N ALA A 343 -21.88 18.80 0.70
CA ALA A 343 -22.09 17.39 0.47
C ALA A 343 -21.04 16.84 -0.53
N VAL A 344 -20.38 15.75 -0.17
CA VAL A 344 -19.41 15.07 -1.03
C VAL A 344 -20.15 14.21 -2.06
N THR A 345 -19.85 14.40 -3.35
CA THR A 345 -20.42 13.54 -4.41
C THR A 345 -19.64 12.23 -4.55
N ILE A 346 -20.26 11.19 -5.12
CA ILE A 346 -19.58 9.90 -5.41
C ILE A 346 -18.33 10.12 -6.29
N ARG A 347 -18.37 11.11 -7.18
CA ARG A 347 -17.23 11.47 -8.02
C ARG A 347 -16.03 11.94 -7.19
N GLN A 348 -16.26 12.85 -6.25
CA GLN A 348 -15.19 13.32 -5.34
C GLN A 348 -14.65 12.20 -4.45
N LEU A 349 -15.54 11.36 -3.90
CA LEU A 349 -15.12 10.21 -3.09
C LEU A 349 -14.28 9.22 -3.90
N SER A 350 -14.70 8.90 -5.13
CA SER A 350 -13.95 8.02 -6.02
C SER A 350 -12.58 8.60 -6.37
N SER A 351 -12.49 9.88 -6.68
CA SER A 351 -11.22 10.57 -6.92
C SER A 351 -10.31 10.55 -5.68
N ALA A 352 -10.87 10.76 -4.49
CA ALA A 352 -10.10 10.70 -3.24
C ALA A 352 -9.55 9.29 -2.99
N LEU A 353 -10.35 8.24 -3.18
CA LEU A 353 -9.91 6.85 -3.02
C LEU A 353 -8.85 6.45 -4.05
N GLN A 354 -8.98 6.90 -5.30
CA GLN A 354 -7.99 6.64 -6.34
C GLN A 354 -6.64 7.32 -6.06
N SER A 355 -6.63 8.45 -5.35
CA SER A 355 -5.38 9.09 -4.92
C SER A 355 -4.55 8.24 -3.95
N PHE A 356 -5.16 7.30 -3.23
CA PHE A 356 -4.45 6.36 -2.35
C PHE A 356 -4.03 5.07 -3.07
N ALA A 357 -4.72 4.71 -4.17
CA ALA A 357 -4.45 3.49 -4.94
C ALA A 357 -3.19 3.59 -5.82
N VAL A 358 -2.68 4.80 -6.08
CA VAL A 358 -1.39 5.02 -6.77
C VAL A 358 -0.42 5.57 -5.75
N THR A 359 0.19 4.71 -4.93
CA THR A 359 1.03 5.12 -3.79
C THR A 359 2.18 6.04 -4.24
N PRO A 360 2.21 7.31 -3.83
CA PRO A 360 3.42 8.13 -3.91
C PRO A 360 4.26 7.86 -2.66
N ALA A 361 4.53 6.59 -2.34
CA ALA A 361 5.67 6.29 -1.50
C ALA A 361 6.89 6.58 -2.38
N LYS A 362 7.52 7.76 -2.20
CA LYS A 362 8.64 8.24 -3.04
C LYS A 362 9.77 7.20 -3.21
N TYR A 363 9.85 6.22 -2.33
CA TYR A 363 10.89 5.21 -2.29
C TYR A 363 10.38 3.76 -2.48
N PHE A 364 9.06 3.54 -2.55
CA PHE A 364 8.47 2.20 -2.77
C PHE A 364 7.41 2.27 -3.87
N HIS A 365 7.79 1.84 -5.07
CA HIS A 365 6.86 1.67 -6.19
C HIS A 365 6.69 0.17 -6.46
N ALA A 366 5.46 -0.33 -6.38
CA ALA A 366 5.11 -1.66 -6.84
C ALA A 366 4.41 -1.56 -8.20
N ASN A 367 4.92 -2.28 -9.20
CA ASN A 367 4.26 -2.45 -10.50
C ASN A 367 4.01 -3.94 -10.71
N SER A 368 2.85 -4.42 -10.27
CA SER A 368 2.47 -5.83 -10.40
C SER A 368 0.95 -6.00 -10.47
N SER A 369 0.53 -7.05 -11.16
CA SER A 369 -0.86 -7.56 -11.19
C SER A 369 -1.01 -8.92 -10.50
N ALA A 370 0.09 -9.49 -9.99
CA ALA A 370 0.09 -10.77 -9.31
C ALA A 370 -0.39 -10.65 -7.85
N ALA A 371 -0.60 -11.79 -7.18
CA ALA A 371 -1.05 -11.83 -5.79
C ALA A 371 -0.10 -11.08 -4.85
N ASP A 372 -0.68 -10.48 -3.81
CA ASP A 372 0.05 -9.71 -2.81
C ASP A 372 1.02 -10.58 -1.99
N SER A 373 1.97 -9.92 -1.34
CA SER A 373 2.91 -10.53 -0.41
C SER A 373 2.24 -10.97 0.90
N LEU A 374 2.81 -12.00 1.55
CA LEU A 374 2.30 -12.57 2.81
C LEU A 374 3.39 -12.55 3.88
N ALA A 375 3.30 -11.60 4.82
CA ALA A 375 4.14 -11.54 6.02
C ALA A 375 3.45 -12.30 7.18
N ILE A 376 3.61 -13.63 7.22
CA ILE A 376 2.91 -14.52 8.17
C ILE A 376 3.67 -14.64 9.50
N GLY A 377 5.00 -14.66 9.46
CA GLY A 377 5.83 -14.70 10.66
C GLY A 377 5.66 -13.44 11.52
N THR A 378 5.78 -13.57 12.83
CA THR A 378 5.75 -12.40 13.73
C THR A 378 6.94 -11.48 13.41
N GLU A 379 6.71 -10.16 13.39
CA GLU A 379 7.76 -9.16 13.11
C GLU A 379 8.47 -9.38 11.75
N SER A 380 7.74 -9.89 10.75
CA SER A 380 8.28 -10.19 9.43
C SER A 380 8.03 -9.10 8.39
N VAL A 381 8.85 -9.09 7.34
CA VAL A 381 8.74 -8.15 6.21
C VAL A 381 8.63 -8.94 4.91
N ALA A 382 7.51 -8.78 4.19
CA ALA A 382 7.31 -9.35 2.85
C ALA A 382 7.12 -8.22 1.83
N VAL A 383 7.92 -8.22 0.77
CA VAL A 383 7.89 -7.19 -0.29
C VAL A 383 7.92 -7.84 -1.66
N GLY A 384 6.97 -7.48 -2.52
CA GLY A 384 6.87 -7.95 -3.91
C GLY A 384 5.90 -9.13 -4.10
N PRO A 385 5.41 -9.35 -5.34
CA PRO A 385 4.31 -10.27 -5.58
C PRO A 385 4.66 -11.71 -5.21
N GLN A 386 3.68 -12.44 -4.66
CA GLN A 386 3.82 -13.85 -4.27
C GLN A 386 4.92 -14.14 -3.23
N THR A 387 5.54 -13.12 -2.64
CA THR A 387 6.55 -13.31 -1.60
C THR A 387 5.88 -13.78 -0.31
N VAL A 388 6.41 -14.84 0.30
CA VAL A 388 5.85 -15.46 1.50
C VAL A 388 6.93 -15.54 2.58
N VAL A 389 6.66 -14.94 3.74
CA VAL A 389 7.57 -14.92 4.88
C VAL A 389 6.89 -15.58 6.07
N ASN A 390 7.14 -16.87 6.23
CA ASN A 390 6.57 -17.70 7.30
C ASN A 390 7.42 -17.70 8.58
N GLY A 391 8.73 -17.46 8.46
CA GLY A 391 9.65 -17.39 9.59
C GLY A 391 9.49 -16.10 10.38
N ASN A 392 9.49 -16.19 11.71
CA ASN A 392 9.50 -15.02 12.60
C ASN A 392 10.77 -14.20 12.39
N ASN A 393 10.69 -12.86 12.45
CA ASN A 393 11.80 -11.95 12.14
C ASN A 393 12.36 -12.12 10.72
N GLY A 394 11.63 -12.77 9.81
CA GLY A 394 12.08 -13.03 8.46
C GLY A 394 11.95 -11.82 7.53
N VAL A 395 12.79 -11.76 6.49
CA VAL A 395 12.74 -10.73 5.44
C VAL A 395 12.68 -11.38 4.07
N GLY A 396 11.57 -11.20 3.37
CA GLY A 396 11.35 -11.64 1.99
C GLY A 396 11.20 -10.44 1.06
N ILE A 397 12.02 -10.36 0.01
CA ILE A 397 11.95 -9.28 -0.99
C ILE A 397 12.12 -9.87 -2.40
N GLY A 398 11.11 -9.77 -3.25
CA GLY A 398 11.20 -10.22 -4.64
C GLY A 398 9.87 -10.69 -5.23
N ASN A 399 9.93 -11.34 -6.39
CA ASN A 399 8.79 -12.07 -6.94
C ASN A 399 8.89 -13.54 -6.51
N GLY A 400 7.99 -13.99 -5.64
CA GLY A 400 7.99 -15.35 -5.12
C GLY A 400 9.16 -15.68 -4.20
N ALA A 401 9.74 -14.70 -3.49
CA ALA A 401 10.74 -14.98 -2.46
C ALA A 401 10.08 -15.70 -1.28
N VAL A 402 10.73 -16.72 -0.71
CA VAL A 402 10.16 -17.52 0.38
C VAL A 402 11.13 -17.60 1.55
N VAL A 403 10.66 -17.20 2.73
CA VAL A 403 11.29 -17.56 4.01
C VAL A 403 10.40 -18.60 4.66
N GLN A 404 10.91 -19.83 4.79
CA GLN A 404 10.16 -20.96 5.33
C GLN A 404 9.83 -20.77 6.83
N GLN A 405 8.85 -21.51 7.34
CA GLN A 405 8.50 -21.45 8.77
C GLN A 405 9.67 -21.90 9.66
N SER A 406 10.49 -22.83 9.15
CA SER A 406 11.72 -23.31 9.77
C SER A 406 12.89 -22.32 9.70
N ALA A 407 12.69 -21.13 9.14
CA ALA A 407 13.71 -20.10 8.96
C ALA A 407 13.43 -18.83 9.80
N PRO A 408 13.37 -18.90 11.14
CA PRO A 408 13.36 -17.69 11.96
C PRO A 408 14.64 -16.88 11.70
N GLY A 409 14.51 -15.56 11.56
CA GLY A 409 15.61 -14.66 11.17
C GLY A 409 16.08 -14.83 9.72
N GLY A 410 15.43 -15.68 8.91
CA GLY A 410 15.82 -15.97 7.54
C GLY A 410 15.61 -14.79 6.59
N ILE A 411 16.50 -14.63 5.62
CA ILE A 411 16.46 -13.57 4.61
C ILE A 411 16.40 -14.20 3.23
N ALA A 412 15.38 -13.87 2.44
CA ALA A 412 15.23 -14.30 1.05
C ALA A 412 15.01 -13.07 0.15
N ILE A 413 16.00 -12.72 -0.67
CA ILE A 413 15.98 -11.53 -1.54
C ILE A 413 16.28 -11.94 -2.98
N GLY A 414 15.31 -11.78 -3.89
CA GLY A 414 15.41 -12.15 -5.30
C GLY A 414 14.22 -12.97 -5.79
N GLN A 415 14.07 -13.10 -7.12
CA GLN A 415 12.96 -13.88 -7.69
C GLN A 415 13.13 -15.36 -7.33
N GLY A 416 12.15 -15.95 -6.66
CA GLY A 416 12.22 -17.35 -6.23
C GLY A 416 13.36 -17.65 -5.25
N ALA A 417 13.94 -16.65 -4.57
CA ALA A 417 14.94 -16.88 -3.52
C ALA A 417 14.30 -17.60 -2.33
N THR A 418 15.00 -18.56 -1.73
CA THR A 418 14.44 -19.43 -0.68
C THR A 418 15.39 -19.58 0.52
N SER A 419 14.97 -19.05 1.66
CA SER A 419 15.60 -19.26 2.96
C SER A 419 14.86 -20.40 3.67
N HIS A 420 15.52 -21.53 3.90
CA HIS A 420 14.87 -22.73 4.42
C HIS A 420 15.01 -22.90 5.93
N MET A 421 16.12 -22.46 6.50
CA MET A 421 16.52 -22.77 7.88
C MET A 421 16.85 -21.50 8.67
N ALA A 422 16.95 -21.62 10.00
CA ALA A 422 17.21 -20.50 10.90
C ALA A 422 18.46 -19.70 10.49
N ASP A 423 18.34 -18.37 10.55
CA ASP A 423 19.40 -17.40 10.25
C ASP A 423 20.05 -17.58 8.86
N SER A 424 19.36 -18.24 7.93
CA SER A 424 19.89 -18.49 6.59
C SER A 424 19.56 -17.35 5.62
N ILE A 425 20.52 -17.01 4.75
CA ILE A 425 20.46 -15.88 3.81
C ILE A 425 20.50 -16.41 2.39
N ALA A 426 19.45 -16.19 1.61
CA ALA A 426 19.37 -16.47 0.18
C ALA A 426 19.21 -15.14 -0.57
N LEU A 427 20.27 -14.70 -1.26
CA LEU A 427 20.33 -13.44 -1.99
C LEU A 427 20.64 -13.69 -3.46
N GLY A 428 19.64 -13.55 -4.32
CA GLY A 428 19.72 -13.73 -5.77
C GLY A 428 18.57 -14.57 -6.31
N THR A 429 18.30 -14.45 -7.61
CA THR A 429 17.27 -15.23 -8.29
C THR A 429 17.48 -16.73 -8.11
N GLN A 430 16.49 -17.45 -7.60
CA GLN A 430 16.54 -18.89 -7.32
C GLN A 430 17.70 -19.31 -6.40
N SER A 431 18.21 -18.40 -5.56
CA SER A 431 19.14 -18.77 -4.49
C SER A 431 18.44 -19.63 -3.44
N SER A 432 19.16 -20.61 -2.89
CA SER A 432 18.64 -21.59 -1.93
C SER A 432 19.61 -21.75 -0.76
N ALA A 433 19.22 -21.24 0.40
CA ALA A 433 19.93 -21.45 1.65
C ALA A 433 19.21 -22.56 2.44
N ALA A 434 19.59 -23.82 2.19
CA ALA A 434 18.92 -25.01 2.70
C ALA A 434 19.39 -25.46 4.10
N ALA A 435 20.32 -24.74 4.72
CA ALA A 435 20.95 -25.11 5.99
C ALA A 435 20.99 -23.94 6.99
N VAL A 436 21.04 -24.27 8.29
CA VAL A 436 21.10 -23.29 9.38
C VAL A 436 22.33 -22.39 9.21
N GLN A 437 22.16 -21.07 9.35
CA GLN A 437 23.22 -20.07 9.14
C GLN A 437 23.90 -20.17 7.77
N GLY A 438 23.24 -20.78 6.77
CA GLY A 438 23.76 -20.90 5.41
C GLY A 438 23.63 -19.57 4.65
N VAL A 439 24.68 -19.18 3.92
CA VAL A 439 24.73 -17.92 3.17
C VAL A 439 24.90 -18.20 1.67
N ALA A 440 23.80 -18.09 0.92
CA ALA A 440 23.73 -18.30 -0.52
C ALA A 440 23.63 -16.95 -1.25
N ILE A 441 24.72 -16.47 -1.84
CA ILE A 441 24.78 -15.15 -2.51
C ILE A 441 25.09 -15.31 -3.99
N GLY A 442 24.11 -15.05 -4.84
CA GLY A 442 24.16 -15.14 -6.29
C GLY A 442 22.99 -15.96 -6.86
N ALA A 443 22.68 -15.75 -8.14
CA ALA A 443 21.59 -16.47 -8.79
C ALA A 443 21.87 -17.99 -8.83
N GLY A 444 20.89 -18.81 -8.47
CA GLY A 444 21.01 -20.27 -8.47
C GLY A 444 22.05 -20.83 -7.49
N THR A 445 22.46 -20.08 -6.47
CA THR A 445 23.35 -20.59 -5.43
C THR A 445 22.64 -21.59 -4.52
N SER A 446 23.39 -22.56 -4.00
CA SER A 446 22.86 -23.58 -3.09
C SER A 446 23.78 -23.81 -1.90
N VAL A 447 23.25 -23.75 -0.69
CA VAL A 447 23.97 -24.09 0.54
C VAL A 447 23.25 -25.22 1.24
N THR A 448 23.92 -26.36 1.44
CA THR A 448 23.34 -27.55 2.07
C THR A 448 23.95 -27.89 3.43
N GLN A 449 25.07 -27.26 3.80
CA GLN A 449 25.75 -27.49 5.07
C GLN A 449 25.57 -26.31 6.02
N ALA A 450 25.36 -26.60 7.31
CA ALA A 450 25.21 -25.57 8.33
C ALA A 450 26.46 -24.68 8.39
N GLY A 451 26.26 -23.36 8.38
CA GLY A 451 27.33 -22.36 8.31
C GLY A 451 28.08 -22.28 6.98
N GLY A 452 27.64 -23.00 5.94
CA GLY A 452 28.26 -22.96 4.61
C GLY A 452 28.00 -21.64 3.89
N VAL A 453 28.93 -21.22 3.04
CA VAL A 453 28.82 -19.98 2.26
C VAL A 453 29.02 -20.28 0.79
N ALA A 454 28.00 -20.05 -0.05
CA ALA A 454 28.11 -20.12 -1.50
C ALA A 454 28.13 -18.70 -2.08
N LEU A 455 29.22 -18.35 -2.78
CA LEU A 455 29.45 -17.00 -3.29
C LEU A 455 29.61 -16.97 -4.81
N GLY A 456 28.70 -16.26 -5.49
CA GLY A 456 28.65 -16.13 -6.94
C GLY A 456 27.66 -17.11 -7.58
N ALA A 457 27.05 -16.70 -8.70
CA ALA A 457 25.95 -17.44 -9.34
C ALA A 457 26.29 -18.92 -9.61
N GLY A 458 25.37 -19.83 -9.29
CA GLY A 458 25.55 -21.27 -9.46
C GLY A 458 26.55 -21.93 -8.50
N SER A 459 27.11 -21.21 -7.52
CA SER A 459 28.01 -21.83 -6.54
C SER A 459 27.24 -22.73 -5.58
N VAL A 460 27.88 -23.83 -5.17
CA VAL A 460 27.31 -24.83 -4.26
C VAL A 460 28.24 -25.03 -3.08
N ALA A 461 27.75 -24.74 -1.87
CA ALA A 461 28.44 -25.01 -0.61
C ALA A 461 27.90 -26.28 0.05
N SER A 462 28.52 -27.41 -0.29
CA SER A 462 28.13 -28.75 0.17
C SER A 462 29.17 -29.44 1.06
N THR A 463 30.31 -28.79 1.32
CA THR A 463 31.41 -29.36 2.13
C THR A 463 31.23 -29.00 3.61
N ALA A 464 31.12 -30.01 4.47
CA ALA A 464 30.88 -29.86 5.91
C ALA A 464 32.12 -29.35 6.68
N ALA A 465 31.92 -28.98 7.94
CA ALA A 465 33.02 -28.80 8.89
C ALA A 465 33.79 -30.11 9.11
N GLY A 466 35.08 -30.02 9.45
CA GLY A 466 35.93 -31.16 9.80
C GLY A 466 36.49 -31.95 8.63
N VAL A 467 36.26 -31.53 7.39
CA VAL A 467 36.84 -32.21 6.21
C VAL A 467 38.36 -32.03 6.22
N ALA A 468 39.08 -33.15 6.19
CA ALA A 468 40.54 -33.17 6.23
C ALA A 468 41.13 -32.59 4.93
N GLY A 469 42.17 -31.77 5.08
CA GLY A 469 42.97 -31.28 3.96
C GLY A 469 43.84 -32.37 3.33
N TYR A 470 44.38 -32.08 2.14
CA TYR A 470 45.33 -32.98 1.49
C TYR A 470 46.66 -33.04 2.26
N VAL A 471 47.07 -34.26 2.64
CA VAL A 471 48.38 -34.52 3.25
C VAL A 471 49.24 -35.32 2.27
N PRO A 472 50.38 -34.79 1.79
CA PRO A 472 51.27 -35.53 0.91
C PRO A 472 51.75 -36.85 1.54
N PRO A 473 51.85 -37.95 0.78
CA PRO A 473 52.37 -39.23 1.30
C PRO A 473 53.78 -39.14 1.91
N THR A 474 54.58 -38.18 1.42
CA THR A 474 55.95 -37.92 1.86
C THR A 474 56.05 -36.93 3.02
N ALA A 475 54.93 -36.43 3.55
CA ALA A 475 54.94 -35.47 4.65
C ALA A 475 55.56 -36.07 5.93
N THR A 476 56.45 -35.32 6.57
CA THR A 476 56.99 -35.66 7.89
C THR A 476 55.91 -35.57 8.96
N ASP A 477 56.14 -36.17 10.13
CA ASP A 477 55.18 -36.11 11.24
C ASP A 477 54.88 -34.67 11.68
N SER A 478 55.91 -33.80 11.69
CA SER A 478 55.73 -32.37 11.99
C SER A 478 54.86 -31.67 10.93
N GLN A 479 55.05 -31.96 9.64
CA GLN A 479 54.23 -31.39 8.57
C GLN A 479 52.78 -31.90 8.64
N ARG A 480 52.60 -33.18 8.94
CA ARG A 480 51.27 -33.78 9.14
C ARG A 480 50.54 -33.13 10.30
N LEU A 481 51.24 -32.84 11.40
CA LEU A 481 50.69 -32.14 12.55
C LEU A 481 50.29 -30.70 12.19
N ALA A 482 51.14 -29.98 11.46
CA ALA A 482 50.85 -28.61 11.01
C ALA A 482 49.63 -28.56 10.05
N ILE A 483 49.55 -29.46 9.07
CA ILE A 483 48.38 -29.56 8.18
C ILE A 483 47.13 -29.97 8.97
N GLY A 484 47.25 -30.90 9.91
CA GLY A 484 46.14 -31.31 10.78
C GLY A 484 45.63 -30.17 11.65
N ALA A 485 46.52 -29.28 12.12
CA ALA A 485 46.18 -28.12 12.93
C ALA A 485 45.32 -27.08 12.20
N THR A 486 45.32 -27.07 10.87
CA THR A 486 44.49 -26.18 10.03
C THR A 486 43.25 -26.85 9.45
N THR A 487 42.86 -28.02 9.98
CA THR A 487 41.60 -28.71 9.58
C THR A 487 40.41 -27.79 9.83
N SER A 488 39.50 -27.70 8.84
CA SER A 488 38.36 -26.78 8.91
C SER A 488 37.47 -27.07 10.11
N THR A 489 37.12 -26.05 10.89
CA THR A 489 36.16 -26.13 12.00
C THR A 489 34.74 -25.74 11.59
N LEU A 490 34.58 -25.15 10.39
CA LEU A 490 33.32 -24.67 9.83
C LEU A 490 33.09 -25.26 8.43
N ALA A 491 31.87 -25.18 7.92
CA ALA A 491 31.58 -25.57 6.54
C ALA A 491 32.31 -24.66 5.54
N ALA A 492 32.56 -25.17 4.34
CA ALA A 492 33.38 -24.46 3.37
C ALA A 492 32.72 -23.21 2.80
N VAL A 493 33.55 -22.23 2.47
CA VAL A 493 33.21 -21.16 1.53
C VAL A 493 33.46 -21.67 0.11
N SER A 494 32.40 -21.80 -0.68
CA SER A 494 32.46 -22.24 -2.07
C SER A 494 32.24 -21.08 -3.02
N VAL A 495 33.15 -20.91 -3.98
CA VAL A 495 33.05 -19.94 -5.08
C VAL A 495 32.69 -20.60 -6.41
N GLY A 496 32.23 -21.85 -6.39
CA GLY A 496 31.92 -22.61 -7.59
C GLY A 496 31.08 -23.84 -7.28
N ASP A 497 30.98 -24.73 -8.27
CA ASP A 497 30.34 -26.02 -8.13
C ASP A 497 31.28 -27.08 -8.70
N ALA A 498 32.15 -27.59 -7.83
CA ALA A 498 33.16 -28.58 -8.19
C ALA A 498 32.53 -29.88 -8.71
N ALA A 499 31.33 -30.25 -8.23
CA ALA A 499 30.64 -31.46 -8.68
C ALA A 499 30.19 -31.34 -10.15
N ASN A 500 29.93 -30.12 -10.62
CA ASN A 500 29.55 -29.82 -12.00
C ASN A 500 30.67 -29.11 -12.80
N GLY A 501 31.91 -29.15 -12.32
CA GLY A 501 33.07 -28.60 -13.02
C GLY A 501 33.08 -27.06 -13.13
N GLN A 502 32.32 -26.35 -12.31
CA GLN A 502 32.32 -24.89 -12.27
C GLN A 502 33.34 -24.39 -11.25
N PHE A 503 34.36 -23.68 -11.73
CA PHE A 503 35.42 -23.13 -10.90
C PHE A 503 35.57 -21.63 -11.15
N ARG A 504 36.02 -20.90 -10.13
CA ARG A 504 36.34 -19.47 -10.24
C ARG A 504 37.76 -19.22 -9.78
N GLN A 505 38.43 -18.28 -10.44
CA GLN A 505 39.66 -17.72 -9.92
C GLN A 505 39.31 -16.80 -8.75
N ILE A 506 40.09 -16.88 -7.67
CA ILE A 506 40.07 -15.92 -6.58
C ILE A 506 41.23 -14.96 -6.85
N THR A 507 40.92 -13.73 -7.27
CA THR A 507 41.92 -12.70 -7.60
C THR A 507 42.05 -11.67 -6.49
N GLY A 508 43.16 -10.93 -6.45
CA GLY A 508 43.43 -9.95 -5.37
C GLY A 508 43.88 -10.57 -4.05
N VAL A 509 44.24 -11.86 -4.03
CA VAL A 509 44.75 -12.57 -2.86
C VAL A 509 46.18 -12.11 -2.54
N ALA A 510 46.35 -11.46 -1.38
CA ALA A 510 47.66 -11.11 -0.85
C ALA A 510 48.48 -12.37 -0.52
N ALA A 511 49.80 -12.25 -0.39
CA ALA A 511 50.64 -13.37 -0.02
C ALA A 511 50.30 -13.86 1.40
N GLY A 512 50.05 -15.17 1.56
CA GLY A 512 49.73 -15.77 2.85
C GLY A 512 50.91 -15.67 3.83
N ALA A 513 50.61 -15.39 5.08
CA ALA A 513 51.61 -15.28 6.16
C ALA A 513 51.42 -16.38 7.22
N ALA A 514 50.19 -16.80 7.50
CA ALA A 514 49.88 -17.92 8.39
C ALA A 514 49.70 -19.23 7.59
N ASP A 515 49.83 -20.37 8.28
CA ASP A 515 49.69 -21.70 7.67
C ASP A 515 48.29 -21.97 7.06
N SER A 516 47.28 -21.23 7.51
CA SER A 516 45.89 -21.33 7.04
C SER A 516 45.53 -20.34 5.91
N ASP A 517 46.46 -19.48 5.50
CA ASP A 517 46.19 -18.50 4.46
C ASP A 517 46.20 -19.12 3.06
N ALA A 518 45.42 -18.54 2.14
CA ALA A 518 45.50 -18.92 0.74
C ALA A 518 46.85 -18.49 0.14
N VAL A 519 47.52 -19.41 -0.55
CA VAL A 519 48.76 -19.14 -1.28
C VAL A 519 48.43 -18.54 -2.64
N ASN A 520 49.04 -17.41 -2.99
CA ASN A 520 48.87 -16.81 -4.31
C ASN A 520 49.93 -17.29 -5.32
N VAL A 521 49.76 -16.92 -6.59
CA VAL A 521 50.65 -17.37 -7.67
C VAL A 521 52.08 -16.83 -7.53
N SER A 522 52.29 -15.68 -6.88
CA SER A 522 53.67 -15.15 -6.70
C SER A 522 54.47 -15.97 -5.69
N GLN A 523 53.85 -16.41 -4.59
CA GLN A 523 54.47 -17.35 -3.64
C GLN A 523 54.80 -18.68 -4.32
N LEU A 524 53.87 -19.22 -5.13
CA LEU A 524 54.12 -20.46 -5.87
C LEU A 524 55.25 -20.30 -6.91
N ARG A 525 55.30 -19.18 -7.62
CA ARG A 525 56.39 -18.86 -8.55
C ARG A 525 57.73 -18.69 -7.84
N ALA A 526 57.75 -18.15 -6.62
CA ALA A 526 58.97 -18.08 -5.81
C ALA A 526 59.50 -19.49 -5.49
N VAL A 527 58.62 -20.41 -5.10
CA VAL A 527 58.98 -21.83 -4.90
C VAL A 527 59.45 -22.48 -6.21
N GLN A 528 58.78 -22.22 -7.34
CA GLN A 528 59.20 -22.71 -8.66
C GLN A 528 60.60 -22.23 -9.04
N GLY A 529 60.95 -20.98 -8.71
CA GLY A 529 62.29 -20.43 -8.88
C GLY A 529 63.34 -21.20 -8.09
N THR A 530 63.05 -21.53 -6.83
CA THR A 530 63.92 -22.37 -6.00
C THR A 530 64.12 -23.77 -6.60
N VAL A 531 63.05 -24.41 -7.09
CA VAL A 531 63.14 -25.72 -7.75
C VAL A 531 63.97 -25.64 -9.03
N ALA A 532 63.82 -24.59 -9.83
CA ALA A 532 64.62 -24.40 -11.05
C ALA A 532 66.11 -24.16 -10.76
N VAL A 533 66.45 -23.56 -9.62
CA VAL A 533 67.85 -23.41 -9.18
C VAL A 533 68.41 -24.76 -8.74
N ILE A 534 67.65 -25.58 -7.99
CA ILE A 534 68.04 -26.95 -7.63
C ILE A 534 68.26 -27.80 -8.89
N ASP A 535 67.38 -27.63 -9.89
CA ASP A 535 67.46 -28.32 -11.17
C ASP A 535 68.76 -28.01 -11.92
N GLN A 536 69.26 -26.77 -11.82
CA GLN A 536 70.51 -26.32 -12.43
C GLN A 536 71.75 -26.57 -11.57
N SER A 537 71.60 -26.71 -10.24
CA SER A 537 72.72 -26.84 -9.30
C SER A 537 73.05 -28.29 -8.92
N THR A 538 72.38 -29.26 -9.53
CA THR A 538 72.58 -30.69 -9.28
C THR A 538 73.28 -31.37 -10.45
N VAL A 539 74.21 -32.28 -10.16
CA VAL A 539 74.75 -33.20 -11.16
C VAL A 539 73.71 -34.27 -11.42
N LYS A 540 73.36 -34.47 -12.70
CA LYS A 540 72.33 -35.42 -13.11
C LYS A 540 72.89 -36.42 -14.11
N TYR A 541 72.27 -37.59 -14.13
CA TYR A 541 72.38 -38.49 -15.26
C TYR A 541 71.77 -37.85 -16.51
N ASP A 542 72.31 -38.19 -17.66
CA ASP A 542 71.75 -37.77 -18.93
C ASP A 542 70.37 -38.40 -19.14
N THR A 543 69.58 -37.85 -20.06
CA THR A 543 68.26 -38.40 -20.41
C THR A 543 68.34 -39.18 -21.73
N ASN A 544 67.69 -40.32 -21.79
CA ASN A 544 67.44 -41.04 -23.03
C ASN A 544 66.45 -40.27 -23.92
N ALA A 545 66.34 -40.65 -25.20
CA ALA A 545 65.43 -40.00 -26.15
C ALA A 545 63.94 -40.13 -25.79
N ASP A 546 63.58 -41.09 -24.95
CA ASP A 546 62.23 -41.31 -24.43
C ASP A 546 61.94 -40.52 -23.13
N GLY A 547 62.90 -39.73 -22.65
CA GLY A 547 62.80 -38.94 -21.42
C GLY A 547 63.14 -39.71 -20.14
N THR A 548 63.51 -40.98 -20.21
CA THR A 548 63.96 -41.76 -19.05
C THR A 548 65.40 -41.41 -18.64
N THR A 549 65.74 -41.65 -17.37
CA THR A 549 67.09 -41.41 -16.85
C THR A 549 68.09 -42.44 -17.38
N ASN A 550 69.20 -41.98 -17.96
CA ASN A 550 70.30 -42.81 -18.45
C ASN A 550 71.39 -42.94 -17.38
N TYR A 551 71.30 -43.98 -16.55
CA TYR A 551 72.30 -44.25 -15.50
C TYR A 551 73.71 -44.56 -16.03
N ASN A 552 73.88 -44.77 -17.34
CA ASN A 552 75.18 -45.05 -17.95
C ASN A 552 75.94 -43.78 -18.36
N SER A 553 75.34 -42.59 -18.26
CA SER A 553 75.95 -41.35 -18.73
C SER A 553 75.67 -40.16 -17.83
N VAL A 554 76.69 -39.34 -17.61
CA VAL A 554 76.63 -38.07 -16.88
C VAL A 554 77.42 -37.04 -17.68
N THR A 555 76.74 -36.03 -18.22
CA THR A 555 77.40 -34.90 -18.90
C THR A 555 77.61 -33.74 -17.93
N MET A 556 78.87 -33.43 -17.62
CA MET A 556 79.23 -32.36 -16.69
C MET A 556 79.13 -30.98 -17.37
N GLY A 557 78.55 -30.00 -16.66
CA GLY A 557 78.35 -28.63 -17.18
C GLY A 557 77.04 -28.43 -17.93
N GLY A 558 76.26 -29.51 -18.14
CA GLY A 558 74.97 -29.51 -18.83
C GLY A 558 75.08 -29.89 -20.31
N ALA A 559 73.95 -30.28 -20.90
CA ALA A 559 73.86 -30.93 -22.22
C ALA A 559 74.44 -30.11 -23.41
N ASN A 560 74.64 -28.80 -23.24
CA ASN A 560 75.17 -27.89 -24.26
C ASN A 560 76.46 -27.16 -23.81
N SER A 561 77.09 -27.56 -22.70
CA SER A 561 78.33 -26.92 -22.28
C SER A 561 79.48 -27.35 -23.17
N THR A 562 80.17 -26.37 -23.76
CA THR A 562 81.42 -26.57 -24.52
C THR A 562 82.66 -26.44 -23.64
N SER A 563 82.49 -26.05 -22.37
CA SER A 563 83.56 -25.90 -21.39
C SER A 563 83.61 -27.10 -20.46
N PRO A 564 84.75 -27.82 -20.37
CA PRO A 564 84.92 -28.94 -19.44
C PRO A 564 84.79 -28.48 -17.99
N VAL A 565 84.13 -29.28 -17.15
CA VAL A 565 84.05 -29.05 -15.70
C VAL A 565 85.19 -29.79 -15.02
N ALA A 566 85.95 -29.07 -14.19
CA ALA A 566 86.98 -29.70 -13.38
C ALA A 566 86.35 -30.47 -12.21
N ILE A 567 86.65 -31.76 -12.10
CA ILE A 567 86.23 -32.60 -10.98
C ILE A 567 87.35 -32.56 -9.94
N HIS A 568 87.09 -31.89 -8.82
CA HIS A 568 88.03 -31.76 -7.71
C HIS A 568 87.72 -32.75 -6.60
N ASN A 569 88.68 -32.93 -5.69
CA ASN A 569 88.56 -33.82 -4.54
C ASN A 569 88.29 -35.30 -4.95
N VAL A 570 88.88 -35.73 -6.06
CA VAL A 570 88.84 -37.13 -6.50
C VAL A 570 89.92 -37.91 -5.76
N ALA A 571 89.50 -38.80 -4.86
CA ALA A 571 90.40 -39.72 -4.16
C ALA A 571 91.14 -40.64 -5.15
N ASN A 572 92.25 -41.27 -4.73
CA ASN A 572 92.94 -42.24 -5.56
C ASN A 572 91.99 -43.41 -5.88
N GLY A 573 91.80 -43.75 -7.15
CA GLY A 573 91.02 -44.92 -7.55
C GLY A 573 91.67 -46.22 -7.06
N VAL A 574 90.86 -47.13 -6.51
CA VAL A 574 91.30 -48.42 -5.97
C VAL A 574 90.74 -49.56 -6.81
N ALA A 575 89.45 -49.51 -7.18
CA ALA A 575 88.80 -50.48 -8.04
C ALA A 575 89.07 -50.17 -9.53
N PRO A 576 88.93 -51.17 -10.42
CA PRO A 576 89.20 -50.99 -11.86
C PRO A 576 88.34 -49.91 -12.55
N ASN A 577 87.16 -49.63 -12.00
CA ASN A 577 86.18 -48.70 -12.58
C ASN A 577 86.13 -47.36 -11.82
N ASP A 578 87.04 -47.13 -10.87
CA ASP A 578 87.15 -45.84 -10.20
C ASP A 578 87.77 -44.80 -11.12
N ALA A 579 87.42 -43.53 -10.92
CA ALA A 579 88.09 -42.44 -11.60
C ALA A 579 89.56 -42.35 -11.14
N VAL A 580 90.47 -42.13 -12.10
CA VAL A 580 91.90 -41.94 -11.84
C VAL A 580 92.17 -40.44 -11.66
N ASN A 581 92.84 -40.06 -10.57
CA ASN A 581 93.24 -38.67 -10.37
C ASN A 581 94.61 -38.33 -10.98
N VAL A 582 94.93 -37.04 -11.09
CA VAL A 582 96.17 -36.57 -11.72
C VAL A 582 97.42 -37.05 -10.96
N ASN A 583 97.33 -37.27 -9.65
CA ASN A 583 98.44 -37.78 -8.86
C ASN A 583 98.80 -39.24 -9.25
N GLN A 584 97.80 -40.08 -9.48
CA GLN A 584 97.99 -41.45 -9.98
C GLN A 584 98.59 -41.47 -11.40
N LEU A 585 98.13 -40.59 -12.29
CA LEU A 585 98.70 -40.45 -13.63
C LEU A 585 100.16 -39.98 -13.59
N ASN A 586 100.47 -38.95 -12.80
CA ASN A 586 101.83 -38.46 -12.64
C ASN A 586 102.77 -39.54 -12.06
N SER A 587 102.27 -40.36 -11.14
CA SER A 587 103.01 -41.50 -10.59
C SER A 587 103.32 -42.55 -11.67
N ALA A 588 102.34 -42.88 -12.53
CA ALA A 588 102.53 -43.80 -13.65
C ALA A 588 103.52 -43.25 -14.70
N VAL A 589 103.39 -41.97 -15.09
CA VAL A 589 104.30 -41.29 -16.02
C VAL A 589 105.71 -41.21 -15.45
N GLY A 590 105.86 -40.91 -14.16
CA GLY A 590 107.14 -40.94 -13.47
C GLY A 590 107.82 -42.32 -13.53
N GLY A 591 107.03 -43.40 -13.37
CA GLY A 591 107.51 -44.78 -13.55
C GLY A 591 108.05 -45.06 -14.96
N ILE A 592 107.36 -44.56 -15.99
CA ILE A 592 107.79 -44.72 -17.40
C ILE A 592 109.07 -43.93 -17.68
N ASN A 593 109.17 -42.67 -17.24
CA ASN A 593 110.37 -41.85 -17.43
C ASN A 593 111.61 -42.50 -16.80
N ASN A 594 111.48 -43.06 -15.61
CA ASN A 594 112.57 -43.81 -14.97
C ASN A 594 113.01 -45.02 -15.81
N ARG A 595 112.06 -45.71 -16.45
CA ARG A 595 112.35 -46.85 -17.32
C ARG A 595 113.07 -46.42 -18.60
N ILE A 596 112.68 -45.29 -19.19
CA ILE A 596 113.31 -44.73 -20.40
C ILE A 596 114.76 -44.33 -20.09
N ASN A 597 114.99 -43.59 -19.00
CA ASN A 597 116.34 -43.16 -18.60
C ASN A 597 117.28 -44.36 -18.39
N ALA A 598 116.79 -45.41 -17.72
CA ALA A 598 117.57 -46.64 -17.50
C ALA A 598 117.89 -47.41 -18.80
N LEU A 599 117.07 -47.26 -19.84
CA LEU A 599 117.34 -47.85 -21.16
C LEU A 599 118.41 -47.06 -21.91
N ASP A 600 118.37 -45.73 -21.84
CA ASP A 600 119.35 -44.84 -22.48
C ASP A 600 120.77 -45.08 -21.94
N ASP A 601 120.92 -45.21 -20.62
CA ASP A 601 122.20 -45.54 -19.97
C ASP A 601 122.79 -46.87 -20.47
N LYS A 602 121.95 -47.90 -20.66
CA LYS A 602 122.40 -49.20 -21.19
C LYS A 602 122.88 -49.11 -22.64
N VAL A 603 122.20 -48.34 -23.47
CA VAL A 603 122.58 -48.14 -24.88
C VAL A 603 123.93 -47.42 -24.96
N ASN A 604 124.13 -46.39 -24.15
CA ASN A 604 125.39 -45.64 -24.08
C ASN A 604 126.55 -46.52 -23.61
N ALA A 605 126.34 -47.36 -22.58
CA ALA A 605 127.36 -48.29 -22.11
C ALA A 605 127.76 -49.32 -23.18
N ASN A 606 126.80 -49.87 -23.94
CA ASN A 606 127.06 -50.86 -24.98
C ASN A 606 127.87 -50.27 -26.14
N THR A 607 127.55 -49.04 -26.56
CA THR A 607 128.31 -48.29 -27.58
C THR A 607 129.77 -48.09 -27.17
N LYS A 608 130.01 -47.82 -25.88
CA LYS A 608 131.36 -47.66 -25.31
C LYS A 608 132.16 -48.96 -25.31
N MET A 609 131.53 -50.09 -24.96
CA MET A 609 132.16 -51.42 -24.98
C MET A 609 132.55 -51.85 -26.40
N LEU A 610 131.66 -51.66 -27.38
CA LEU A 610 131.95 -51.93 -28.79
C LEU A 610 133.13 -51.10 -29.31
N SER A 611 133.12 -49.80 -29.05
CA SER A 611 134.19 -48.89 -29.47
C SER A 611 135.55 -49.29 -28.85
N GLY A 612 135.55 -49.71 -27.57
CA GLY A 612 136.73 -50.25 -26.91
C GLY A 612 137.21 -51.58 -27.51
N GLY A 613 136.30 -52.48 -27.91
CA GLY A 613 136.67 -53.74 -28.57
C GLY A 613 137.37 -53.53 -29.91
N ILE A 614 136.87 -52.59 -30.72
CA ILE A 614 137.48 -52.24 -32.01
C ILE A 614 138.88 -51.66 -31.78
N ALA A 615 139.04 -50.71 -30.86
CA ALA A 615 140.33 -50.15 -30.49
C ALA A 615 141.32 -51.24 -30.03
N ALA A 616 140.88 -52.19 -29.21
CA ALA A 616 141.70 -53.31 -28.72
C ALA A 616 142.20 -54.20 -29.87
N SER A 617 141.34 -54.53 -30.84
CA SER A 617 141.71 -55.35 -31.98
C SER A 617 142.65 -54.67 -32.98
N ALA A 618 142.49 -53.35 -33.19
CA ALA A 618 143.39 -52.56 -34.03
C ALA A 618 144.81 -52.49 -33.44
N ALA A 619 144.92 -52.50 -32.11
CA ALA A 619 146.19 -52.48 -31.39
C ALA A 619 146.97 -53.82 -31.46
N MET A 620 146.42 -54.87 -32.09
CA MET A 620 147.03 -56.19 -32.23
C MET A 620 147.57 -56.47 -33.66
N ALA A 621 148.04 -55.43 -34.34
CA ALA A 621 148.60 -55.56 -35.68
C ALA A 621 149.90 -56.39 -35.68
N VAL A 622 150.01 -57.30 -36.66
CA VAL A 622 151.10 -58.26 -36.78
C VAL A 622 152.28 -57.65 -37.55
N VAL A 623 153.50 -57.70 -36.98
CA VAL A 623 154.75 -57.29 -37.65
C VAL A 623 155.64 -58.51 -37.84
N THR A 624 155.94 -58.91 -39.08
CA THR A 624 156.71 -60.14 -39.35
C THR A 624 158.19 -60.03 -38.97
N PRO A 625 158.77 -61.01 -38.23
CA PRO A 625 160.20 -61.09 -37.90
C PRO A 625 161.13 -61.19 -39.11
N VAL A 626 162.28 -60.49 -39.06
CA VAL A 626 163.30 -60.47 -40.13
C VAL A 626 164.35 -61.57 -39.95
N GLU A 627 164.60 -62.05 -38.72
CA GLU A 627 165.63 -63.06 -38.43
C GLU A 627 165.01 -64.43 -38.02
N PRO A 628 165.41 -65.56 -38.65
CA PRO A 628 164.96 -66.89 -38.26
C PRO A 628 165.43 -67.31 -36.86
N GLY A 629 164.58 -68.05 -36.13
CA GLY A 629 164.91 -68.65 -34.83
C GLY A 629 164.72 -67.77 -33.59
N ARG A 630 164.47 -66.46 -33.74
CA ARG A 630 164.23 -65.54 -32.61
C ARG A 630 162.74 -65.29 -32.32
N TYR A 631 162.44 -64.99 -31.05
CA TYR A 631 161.13 -64.48 -30.61
C TYR A 631 161.07 -62.96 -30.79
N HIS A 632 159.95 -62.46 -31.32
CA HIS A 632 159.62 -61.03 -31.38
C HIS A 632 158.45 -60.72 -30.46
N VAL A 633 158.62 -59.70 -29.62
CA VAL A 633 157.54 -59.13 -28.81
C VAL A 633 157.27 -57.72 -29.32
N SER A 634 156.03 -57.41 -29.68
CA SER A 634 155.60 -56.05 -30.02
C SER A 634 154.43 -55.62 -29.14
N GLY A 635 154.42 -54.34 -28.77
CA GLY A 635 153.27 -53.69 -28.17
C GLY A 635 152.80 -52.57 -29.09
N ALA A 636 151.50 -52.45 -29.31
CA ALA A 636 150.91 -51.37 -30.06
C ALA A 636 149.70 -50.79 -29.31
N VAL A 637 149.42 -49.52 -29.61
CA VAL A 637 148.28 -48.76 -29.13
C VAL A 637 147.45 -48.33 -30.32
N ALA A 638 146.12 -48.39 -30.22
CA ALA A 638 145.21 -47.90 -31.26
C ALA A 638 144.06 -47.13 -30.63
N GLY A 639 143.55 -46.11 -31.31
CA GLY A 639 142.38 -45.34 -30.90
C GLY A 639 141.21 -45.58 -31.85
N TYR A 640 139.99 -45.72 -31.31
CA TYR A 640 138.75 -45.74 -32.08
C TYR A 640 137.60 -45.10 -31.29
N ASN A 641 136.94 -44.08 -31.86
CA ASN A 641 135.81 -43.35 -31.25
C ASN A 641 136.00 -42.98 -29.77
N GLY A 642 137.14 -42.33 -29.46
CA GLY A 642 137.46 -41.87 -28.10
C GLY A 642 137.78 -42.98 -27.10
N GLN A 643 137.81 -44.24 -27.52
CA GLN A 643 138.35 -45.36 -26.74
C GLN A 643 139.76 -45.70 -27.24
N ALA A 644 140.65 -46.04 -26.30
CA ALA A 644 142.00 -46.49 -26.57
C ALA A 644 142.08 -48.01 -26.39
N GLY A 645 142.86 -48.68 -27.24
CA GLY A 645 143.17 -50.08 -27.15
C GLY A 645 144.68 -50.29 -27.05
N ILE A 646 145.08 -51.25 -26.23
CA ILE A 646 146.46 -51.74 -26.15
C ILE A 646 146.46 -53.19 -26.57
N GLY A 647 147.41 -53.57 -27.41
CA GLY A 647 147.64 -54.94 -27.82
C GLY A 647 149.11 -55.31 -27.67
N PHE A 648 149.37 -56.50 -27.14
CA PHE A 648 150.69 -57.11 -27.11
C PHE A 648 150.67 -58.32 -28.01
N ASN A 649 151.73 -58.51 -28.78
CA ASN A 649 151.88 -59.64 -29.67
C ASN A 649 153.24 -60.30 -29.41
N LEU A 650 153.23 -61.63 -29.28
CA LEU A 650 154.38 -62.49 -29.29
C LEU A 650 154.38 -63.26 -30.61
N LEU A 651 155.48 -63.19 -31.33
CA LEU A 651 155.67 -63.85 -32.60
C LEU A 651 156.95 -64.68 -32.58
N LYS A 652 156.96 -65.81 -33.28
CA LYS A 652 158.18 -66.61 -33.50
C LYS A 652 158.23 -67.08 -34.94
N ARG A 653 159.39 -66.92 -35.58
CA ARG A 653 159.69 -67.56 -36.88
C ARG A 653 160.55 -68.79 -36.64
N SER A 654 160.15 -69.93 -37.20
CA SER A 654 160.87 -71.20 -37.14
C SER A 654 162.32 -71.04 -37.60
N GLU A 655 163.23 -71.87 -37.09
CA GLU A 655 164.67 -71.82 -37.39
C GLU A 655 164.97 -72.04 -38.88
N ASN A 656 164.16 -72.87 -39.55
CA ASN A 656 164.23 -73.06 -40.99
C ASN A 656 163.55 -71.94 -41.81
N GLY A 657 163.06 -70.88 -41.16
CA GLY A 657 162.46 -69.71 -41.81
C GLY A 657 161.04 -69.90 -42.40
N GLN A 658 160.50 -71.13 -42.41
CA GLN A 658 159.28 -71.47 -43.16
C GLN A 658 157.95 -71.36 -42.38
N THR A 659 157.98 -71.22 -41.05
CA THR A 659 156.75 -71.15 -40.24
C THR A 659 156.79 -69.96 -39.30
N THR A 660 155.69 -69.22 -39.17
CA THR A 660 155.52 -68.16 -38.18
C THR A 660 154.34 -68.46 -37.25
N LEU A 661 154.54 -68.30 -35.94
CA LEU A 661 153.49 -68.32 -34.94
C LEU A 661 153.28 -66.89 -34.44
N HIS A 662 152.02 -66.48 -34.28
CA HIS A 662 151.63 -65.17 -33.79
C HIS A 662 150.58 -65.37 -32.72
N ALA A 663 150.81 -64.86 -31.52
CA ALA A 663 149.82 -64.80 -30.46
C ALA A 663 149.75 -63.37 -29.95
N GLY A 664 148.57 -62.85 -29.70
CA GLY A 664 148.42 -61.54 -29.11
C GLY A 664 147.21 -61.46 -28.20
N VAL A 665 147.24 -60.48 -27.31
CA VAL A 665 146.14 -60.12 -26.43
C VAL A 665 145.98 -58.61 -26.43
N GLY A 666 144.74 -58.12 -26.40
CA GLY A 666 144.46 -56.70 -26.35
C GLY A 666 143.23 -56.34 -25.54
N TRP A 667 143.24 -55.14 -24.96
CA TRP A 667 142.13 -54.59 -24.15
C TRP A 667 141.79 -53.19 -24.63
N GLY A 668 140.53 -52.81 -24.47
CA GLY A 668 140.07 -51.46 -24.77
C GLY A 668 139.61 -50.73 -23.52
N SER A 669 139.79 -49.41 -23.48
CA SER A 669 139.39 -48.52 -22.40
C SER A 669 137.88 -48.40 -22.20
N GLY A 670 137.08 -48.97 -23.12
CA GLY A 670 135.62 -48.93 -23.12
C GLY A 670 134.94 -49.98 -22.25
N GLY A 671 135.69 -50.70 -21.40
CA GLY A 671 135.17 -51.85 -20.64
C GLY A 671 135.02 -53.12 -21.49
N SER A 672 135.63 -53.13 -22.68
CA SER A 672 135.70 -54.32 -23.53
C SER A 672 136.52 -55.41 -22.84
N LYS A 673 136.04 -56.66 -22.94
CA LYS A 673 136.80 -57.83 -22.47
C LYS A 673 138.06 -58.01 -23.33
N ALA A 674 139.05 -58.71 -22.77
CA ALA A 674 140.29 -59.04 -23.46
C ALA A 674 139.99 -59.73 -24.80
N ILE A 675 140.54 -59.20 -25.89
CA ILE A 675 140.55 -59.86 -27.19
C ILE A 675 141.84 -60.68 -27.26
N VAL A 676 141.73 -61.97 -27.53
CA VAL A 676 142.89 -62.87 -27.69
C VAL A 676 142.91 -63.35 -29.14
N ARG A 677 144.08 -63.31 -29.77
CA ARG A 677 144.30 -63.77 -31.15
C ARG A 677 145.48 -64.73 -31.17
N VAL A 678 145.35 -65.86 -31.87
CA VAL A 678 146.48 -66.73 -32.21
C VAL A 678 146.37 -67.07 -33.68
N GLY A 679 147.47 -67.00 -34.42
CA GLY A 679 147.56 -67.28 -35.85
C GLY A 679 148.86 -67.97 -36.19
N PHE A 680 148.82 -68.78 -37.25
CA PHE A 680 149.94 -69.53 -37.77
C PHE A 680 150.10 -69.17 -39.25
N GLY A 681 151.32 -68.87 -39.68
CA GLY A 681 151.68 -68.58 -41.05
C GLY A 681 152.70 -69.57 -41.57
N PHE A 682 152.60 -69.90 -42.85
CA PHE A 682 153.57 -70.75 -43.55
C PHE A 682 154.09 -69.95 -44.74
N SER A 683 155.40 -69.97 -44.98
CA SER A 683 156.05 -69.37 -46.14
C SER A 683 156.71 -70.46 -46.98
N PHE A 684 156.45 -70.41 -48.29
CA PHE A 684 156.99 -71.30 -49.32
C PHE A 684 157.68 -70.44 -50.38
N ASP A 685 158.61 -71.02 -51.13
CA ASP A 685 159.18 -70.40 -52.34
C ASP A 685 158.24 -70.54 -53.55
#